data_AF-A0A1J5K3C8-F1
#
_entry.id   AF-A0A1J5K3C8-F1
#
_cell.length_a   1.000
_cell.length_b   1.000
_cell.length_c   1.000
_cell.angle_alpha   90.00
_cell.angle_beta   90.00
_cell.angle_gamma   90.00
#
_symmetry.space_group_name_H-M   'P 1'
#
loop_
_entity.id
_entity.type
_entity.pdbx_description
1 polymer ?
#
loop_
_entity_poly.entity_id
_entity_poly.type
_entity_poly.pdbx_seq_one_letter_code
_entity_poly.pdbx_strand_id
1 'polypeptide(L)'
;MKYLLLIVTLINLSVHAEYARVPIDNTGLPANDLIHEDYGVLDPELALELSQEEGLDLASLNPEESDIWDGRNNFLSSQLDNNLPVDNGDELTYSGTIKSPSGVMRFNAINGDQRFQVHLSKRLHTILLRKNLMRRLGYIIPSMKYLKDLTINFKDEAQKNFFKDVELVNDLVASSSRWIVKETKTSLTLQDVFVKVPSASDFYDIALTMLPQTLESRSLRSSIIPYALADMGESINKFSFKAVKVKDGHIILPHDTEANFNATVNDLKWMANKLKKLTRKDFEVIVKDAYFPEVVAKILVEKLIARRNNILEIVDVTHNTIPYVKDLGLEGMDKGYLKTEEYAGYASRFSHGMKKGPLDDVWRYIFSEVQSSAISSVADLASSFIKARDFGEERLDWTIDDFQKYKDFAIDEYIRTGAFPALPFQSWTAPLIEGRLNLGRDIIIGGALGTDNFVQLADTAGFGFSLGAYVGLERVFSQVVNGSAVPKIGVNVNYTHVKPIVSLKEALKEPYKNILVNFLTKRVKNSFKGMASGAELDEETRMEEISNSYKELSENLGVGESLIISENLVPDISVSLRGPLFNGITASGSSGVRYKTLKRIQIYRKSRTRFHVYFDNGNLVEAYGNGGLAYLIPIFNGASKKTVGKMNINFFDFNLDPDLNENPEFYKNVTNLYSILKDRSLESVGEAPVRIKSNINDNSTKFSLLFFVSKFARKLNDLVVKFSGAEDTRYVATSYGSQSGLNYMNFMKTIANYYLKQVFEGFSFSVNPFENAGRTFKGSSKTKDMRFEAKIRDVNGKTNLDNMYSKYMMYTYKHEGGSTSEKRLWKKLKAFNKKFKRNLFSKSDSEDAGAMLTYKIQANLHFYEKAVEKMLNLNDDEFKALGMKVAKSYNRSYARCQHDSNSSSRTISQEIYCGDLSYIKRLRRSCQKYYKKEKLTKAHKCVAKYGSYFAKYMSFEILSDLLGSKNIYLESSLNGFRKRHEFLYRPIYGNSFGRQNGQFVDGPIDSIRKFLGVMKGEIEGSWYRERL
;
A
#
# COMPACT_ATOMS: atom_id res chain seq x y z
N MET A 1 2.46 31.63 -29.73
CA MET A 1 3.46 31.08 -28.78
C MET A 1 3.42 31.70 -27.37
N LYS A 2 2.28 32.24 -26.89
CA LYS A 2 2.11 32.73 -25.50
C LYS A 2 0.88 32.16 -24.76
N TYR A 3 0.06 31.34 -25.41
CA TYR A 3 -1.15 30.74 -24.82
C TYR A 3 -1.04 29.23 -24.52
N LEU A 4 0.07 28.58 -24.91
CA LEU A 4 0.28 27.13 -24.70
C LEU A 4 0.83 26.78 -23.31
N LEU A 5 1.12 27.77 -22.46
CA LEU A 5 1.68 27.55 -21.12
C LEU A 5 0.62 27.55 -20.01
N LEU A 6 -0.64 27.86 -20.33
CA LEU A 6 -1.68 28.08 -19.32
C LEU A 6 -2.52 26.84 -18.99
N ILE A 7 -2.53 25.80 -19.82
CA ILE A 7 -3.47 24.66 -19.66
C ILE A 7 -2.83 23.46 -18.92
N VAL A 8 -1.51 23.45 -18.71
CA VAL A 8 -0.82 22.38 -17.94
C VAL A 8 -1.00 22.52 -16.41
N THR A 9 -1.64 23.58 -15.90
CA THR A 9 -1.73 23.86 -14.44
C THR A 9 -3.07 23.60 -13.78
N LEU A 10 -4.04 22.95 -14.45
CA LEU A 10 -5.31 22.60 -13.82
C LEU A 10 -5.53 21.08 -13.80
N ILE A 11 -5.19 20.49 -12.64
CA ILE A 11 -5.82 19.35 -11.91
C ILE A 11 -4.72 18.55 -11.20
N ASN A 12 -4.34 19.03 -10.01
CA ASN A 12 -4.15 18.25 -8.78
C ASN A 12 -3.83 19.23 -7.63
N LEU A 13 -4.72 20.19 -7.35
CA LEU A 13 -4.71 20.88 -6.06
C LEU A 13 -5.28 19.95 -4.99
N SER A 14 -4.56 18.86 -4.73
CA SER A 14 -4.57 18.29 -3.39
C SER A 14 -3.59 19.15 -2.61
N VAL A 15 -4.10 20.00 -1.72
CA VAL A 15 -3.29 20.70 -0.73
C VAL A 15 -2.60 19.62 0.10
N HIS A 16 -1.38 19.26 -0.30
CA HIS A 16 -0.52 18.40 0.49
C HIS A 16 0.01 19.29 1.61
N ALA A 17 -0.10 18.83 2.86
CA ALA A 17 0.62 19.48 3.96
C ALA A 17 2.10 19.57 3.57
N GLU A 18 2.68 20.75 3.68
CA GLU A 18 4.11 20.94 3.49
C GLU A 18 4.87 20.31 4.67
N TYR A 19 6.12 19.93 4.41
CA TYR A 19 6.95 19.27 5.41
C TYR A 19 8.32 19.93 5.48
N ALA A 20 8.67 20.45 6.64
CA ALA A 20 10.04 20.83 6.94
C ALA A 20 10.88 19.57 7.16
N ARG A 21 12.09 19.58 6.60
CA ARG A 21 13.04 18.47 6.69
C ARG A 21 14.30 18.96 7.38
N VAL A 22 14.54 18.48 8.60
CA VAL A 22 15.72 18.86 9.38
C VAL A 22 16.71 17.70 9.39
N PRO A 23 17.94 17.88 8.86
CA PRO A 23 18.94 16.80 8.79
C PRO A 23 19.43 16.41 10.19
N ILE A 24 19.39 15.11 10.52
CA ILE A 24 19.76 14.60 11.86
C ILE A 24 21.26 14.75 12.15
N ASP A 25 22.09 14.76 11.11
CA ASP A 25 23.55 14.97 11.20
C ASP A 25 23.94 16.45 11.33
N ASN A 26 22.97 17.35 11.46
CA ASN A 26 23.18 18.77 11.77
C ASN A 26 24.08 19.51 10.76
N THR A 27 24.02 19.15 9.47
CA THR A 27 24.85 19.75 8.40
C THR A 27 24.38 21.13 7.93
N GLY A 28 23.48 21.79 8.66
CA GLY A 28 22.98 23.13 8.31
C GLY A 28 23.77 24.22 9.02
N LEU A 29 23.84 25.41 8.42
CA LEU A 29 24.43 26.58 9.08
C LEU A 29 23.60 26.94 10.35
N PRO A 30 24.26 27.33 11.46
CA PRO A 30 23.60 27.89 12.64
C PRO A 30 22.75 29.13 12.33
N ALA A 31 21.95 29.58 13.28
CA ALA A 31 21.22 30.84 13.15
C ALA A 31 22.18 32.03 13.27
N ASN A 32 21.81 33.16 12.65
CA ASN A 32 22.63 34.37 12.60
C ASN A 32 22.39 35.34 13.76
N ASP A 33 21.58 34.95 14.74
CA ASP A 33 21.15 35.77 15.87
C ASP A 33 21.49 35.14 17.22
N LEU A 34 22.40 34.16 17.26
CA LEU A 34 22.75 33.45 18.50
C LEU A 34 23.59 34.32 19.43
N ILE A 35 23.19 34.49 20.68
CA ILE A 35 23.94 35.27 21.66
C ILE A 35 24.84 34.36 22.52
N HIS A 36 26.13 34.68 22.55
CA HIS A 36 27.14 34.11 23.45
C HIS A 36 27.56 35.15 24.51
N GLU A 37 27.90 34.70 25.72
CA GLU A 37 28.27 35.58 26.83
C GLU A 37 29.53 36.42 26.52
N ASP A 38 30.55 35.79 25.92
CA ASP A 38 31.84 36.46 25.66
C ASP A 38 31.93 37.17 24.29
N TYR A 39 31.18 36.72 23.28
CA TYR A 39 31.33 37.16 21.89
C TYR A 39 30.14 37.99 21.37
N GLY A 40 29.07 38.14 22.17
CA GLY A 40 27.85 38.81 21.73
C GLY A 40 27.10 37.99 20.68
N VAL A 41 26.55 38.65 19.66
CA VAL A 41 25.83 37.98 18.57
C VAL A 41 26.84 37.27 17.66
N LEU A 42 26.69 35.96 17.52
CA LEU A 42 27.55 35.11 16.71
C LEU A 42 27.10 35.09 15.25
N ASP A 43 28.05 35.30 14.34
CA ASP A 43 27.87 34.95 12.94
C ASP A 43 27.73 33.42 12.77
N PRO A 44 26.93 32.92 11.80
CA PRO A 44 26.77 31.47 11.59
C PRO A 44 28.06 30.69 11.40
N GLU A 45 29.09 31.27 10.76
CA GLU A 45 30.39 30.60 10.55
C GLU A 45 31.15 30.46 11.87
N LEU A 46 31.22 31.53 12.67
CA LEU A 46 31.85 31.52 13.99
C LEU A 46 31.11 30.58 14.95
N ALA A 47 29.78 30.58 14.94
CA ALA A 47 28.98 29.66 15.75
C ALA A 47 29.25 28.19 15.37
N LEU A 48 29.46 27.91 14.08
CA LEU A 48 29.77 26.57 13.60
C LEU A 48 31.18 26.15 14.05
N GLU A 49 32.16 27.05 13.96
CA GLU A 49 33.54 26.85 14.41
C GLU A 49 33.59 26.55 15.92
N LEU A 50 32.99 27.40 16.76
CA LEU A 50 32.91 27.19 18.22
C LEU A 50 32.24 25.86 18.57
N SER A 51 31.22 25.44 17.80
CA SER A 51 30.55 24.16 18.03
C SER A 51 31.42 22.95 17.65
N GLN A 52 32.21 23.07 16.58
CA GLN A 52 33.04 21.96 16.07
C GLN A 52 34.38 21.84 16.78
N GLU A 53 35.03 22.95 17.09
CA GLU A 53 36.39 22.99 17.65
C GLU A 53 36.38 23.02 19.18
N GLU A 54 35.50 23.82 19.78
CA GLU A 54 35.41 23.99 21.24
C GLU A 54 34.31 23.13 21.89
N GLY A 55 33.45 22.51 21.08
CA GLY A 55 32.36 21.65 21.56
C GLY A 55 31.18 22.42 22.16
N LEU A 56 31.02 23.70 21.83
CA LEU A 56 29.90 24.53 22.28
C LEU A 56 28.54 23.93 21.85
N ASP A 57 27.65 23.67 22.81
CA ASP A 57 26.29 23.24 22.52
C ASP A 57 25.43 24.43 22.08
N LEU A 58 25.33 24.63 20.78
CA LEU A 58 24.52 25.69 20.20
C LEU A 58 23.04 25.61 20.59
N ALA A 59 22.51 24.47 21.05
CA ALA A 59 21.12 24.37 21.50
C ALA A 59 20.87 25.09 22.84
N SER A 60 21.94 25.48 23.56
CA SER A 60 21.86 26.21 24.83
C SER A 60 21.71 27.72 24.66
N LEU A 61 22.17 28.27 23.53
CA LEU A 61 22.15 29.71 23.26
C LEU A 61 20.74 30.23 22.92
N ASN A 62 20.41 31.46 23.32
CA ASN A 62 19.17 32.12 22.92
C ASN A 62 19.40 33.00 21.67
N PRO A 63 18.35 33.25 20.87
CA PRO A 63 18.39 34.30 19.87
C PRO A 63 18.40 35.69 20.51
N GLU A 64 18.77 36.70 19.74
CA GLU A 64 18.53 38.10 20.05
C GLU A 64 17.02 38.39 20.22
N GLU A 65 16.68 39.24 21.19
CA GLU A 65 15.31 39.72 21.38
C GLU A 65 14.88 40.53 20.16
N SER A 66 13.62 40.36 19.74
CA SER A 66 13.08 40.98 18.52
C SER A 66 11.59 41.29 18.68
N ASP A 67 11.02 42.02 17.71
CA ASP A 67 9.59 42.36 17.69
C ASP A 67 8.64 41.15 17.67
N ILE A 68 9.17 39.96 17.38
CA ILE A 68 8.42 38.70 17.31
C ILE A 68 8.69 37.76 18.50
N TRP A 69 9.76 37.99 19.27
CA TRP A 69 10.17 37.10 20.37
C TRP A 69 11.00 37.82 21.43
N ASP A 70 10.56 37.71 22.69
CA ASP A 70 11.24 38.26 23.89
C ASP A 70 11.55 37.17 24.95
N GLY A 71 11.19 35.92 24.66
CA GLY A 71 11.40 34.79 25.56
C GLY A 71 10.54 34.77 26.82
N ARG A 72 9.69 35.77 27.05
CA ARG A 72 8.83 35.89 28.24
C ARG A 72 7.52 35.15 28.04
N ASN A 73 6.87 34.75 29.14
CA ASN A 73 5.57 34.11 29.04
C ASN A 73 4.48 35.15 28.73
N ASN A 74 4.24 35.38 27.44
CA ASN A 74 3.27 36.33 26.92
C ASN A 74 1.84 35.79 26.91
N PHE A 75 1.57 34.68 27.61
CA PHE A 75 0.23 34.09 27.66
C PHE A 75 -0.78 35.02 28.33
N LEU A 76 -0.37 35.77 29.36
CA LEU A 76 -1.24 36.74 30.05
C LEU A 76 -1.65 37.91 29.15
N SER A 77 -0.95 38.12 28.04
CA SER A 77 -1.37 39.05 26.98
C SER A 77 -2.70 38.64 26.33
N SER A 78 -3.27 37.46 26.64
CA SER A 78 -4.66 37.14 26.29
C SER A 78 -5.68 38.12 26.90
N GLN A 79 -5.35 38.79 28.01
CA GLN A 79 -6.17 39.88 28.53
C GLN A 79 -6.28 41.05 27.53
N LEU A 80 -5.27 41.25 26.68
CA LEU A 80 -5.32 42.24 25.60
C LEU A 80 -6.30 41.85 24.48
N ASP A 81 -6.60 40.56 24.31
CA ASP A 81 -7.62 40.12 23.35
C ASP A 81 -9.00 40.61 23.81
N ASN A 82 -9.30 40.53 25.12
CA ASN A 82 -10.57 41.00 25.68
C ASN A 82 -10.72 42.53 25.60
N ASN A 83 -9.60 43.26 25.61
CA ASN A 83 -9.58 44.73 25.52
C ASN A 83 -9.89 45.26 24.11
N LEU A 84 -10.03 44.39 23.10
CA LEU A 84 -10.49 44.83 21.78
C LEU A 84 -11.95 45.33 21.86
N PRO A 85 -12.26 46.55 21.36
CA PRO A 85 -13.54 47.24 21.53
C PRO A 85 -14.63 46.73 20.57
N VAL A 86 -14.80 45.41 20.52
CA VAL A 86 -15.87 44.71 19.79
C VAL A 86 -16.26 43.47 20.60
N ASP A 87 -17.55 43.29 20.86
CA ASP A 87 -18.11 42.16 21.59
C ASP A 87 -19.07 41.32 20.73
N ASN A 88 -19.54 40.20 21.29
CA ASN A 88 -20.48 39.31 20.60
C ASN A 88 -21.79 40.03 20.31
N GLY A 89 -22.29 39.91 19.08
CA GLY A 89 -23.53 40.53 18.65
C GLY A 89 -23.40 41.98 18.17
N ASP A 90 -22.20 42.59 18.26
CA ASP A 90 -21.95 43.93 17.77
C ASP A 90 -22.16 44.06 16.26
N GLU A 91 -22.40 45.29 15.81
CA GLU A 91 -22.59 45.62 14.40
C GLU A 91 -21.38 46.40 13.85
N LEU A 92 -20.83 45.94 12.72
CA LEU A 92 -19.75 46.62 12.00
C LEU A 92 -20.16 46.91 10.54
N THR A 93 -19.65 47.98 9.97
CA THR A 93 -19.91 48.32 8.56
C THR A 93 -18.81 47.75 7.65
N TYR A 94 -19.18 46.99 6.62
CA TYR A 94 -18.24 46.41 5.65
C TYR A 94 -17.50 47.50 4.86
N SER A 95 -16.17 47.40 4.79
CA SER A 95 -15.30 48.35 4.08
C SER A 95 -14.59 47.76 2.87
N GLY A 96 -14.41 46.43 2.78
CA GLY A 96 -13.77 45.77 1.64
C GLY A 96 -13.01 44.49 1.99
N THR A 97 -12.86 43.58 1.03
CA THR A 97 -12.12 42.32 1.18
C THR A 97 -10.61 42.48 1.06
N ILE A 98 -9.88 41.57 1.71
CA ILE A 98 -8.42 41.46 1.64
C ILE A 98 -8.09 40.12 1.00
N LYS A 99 -7.28 40.17 -0.07
CA LYS A 99 -6.82 38.96 -0.77
C LYS A 99 -6.19 37.99 0.22
N SER A 100 -6.66 36.75 0.21
CA SER A 100 -6.30 35.73 1.19
C SER A 100 -6.02 34.40 0.49
N PRO A 101 -5.19 33.52 1.08
CA PRO A 101 -5.06 32.15 0.61
C PRO A 101 -6.40 31.42 0.68
N SER A 102 -6.61 30.47 -0.24
CA SER A 102 -7.82 29.65 -0.28
C SER A 102 -8.09 28.95 1.05
N GLY A 103 -9.32 29.06 1.56
CA GLY A 103 -9.76 28.51 2.84
C GLY A 103 -9.73 29.50 4.03
N VAL A 104 -9.31 30.75 3.79
CA VAL A 104 -9.35 31.85 4.74
C VAL A 104 -9.96 33.06 4.04
N MET A 105 -10.96 33.69 4.66
CA MET A 105 -11.50 34.97 4.20
C MET A 105 -11.15 36.06 5.20
N ARG A 106 -10.70 37.21 4.67
CA ARG A 106 -10.38 38.40 5.47
C ARG A 106 -11.02 39.62 4.83
N PHE A 107 -11.60 40.47 5.66
CA PHE A 107 -12.15 41.75 5.20
C PHE A 107 -12.03 42.82 6.29
N ASN A 108 -12.07 44.08 5.87
CA ASN A 108 -12.08 45.22 6.76
C ASN A 108 -13.52 45.62 7.09
N ALA A 109 -13.76 45.95 8.35
CA ALA A 109 -15.01 46.49 8.84
C ALA A 109 -14.75 47.70 9.75
N ILE A 110 -15.71 48.59 9.88
CA ILE A 110 -15.58 49.87 10.58
C ILE A 110 -16.66 50.01 11.66
N ASN A 111 -16.28 50.51 12.83
CA ASN A 111 -17.19 51.03 13.86
C ASN A 111 -16.69 52.41 14.29
N GLY A 112 -17.42 53.47 13.94
CA GLY A 112 -16.94 54.85 14.11
C GLY A 112 -15.63 55.10 13.33
N ASP A 113 -14.59 55.57 14.02
CA ASP A 113 -13.26 55.80 13.44
C ASP A 113 -12.33 54.57 13.49
N GLN A 114 -12.76 53.49 14.14
CA GLN A 114 -11.94 52.30 14.34
C GLN A 114 -12.11 51.30 13.20
N ARG A 115 -10.98 50.83 12.67
CA ARG A 115 -10.92 49.79 11.64
C ARG A 115 -10.59 48.44 12.26
N PHE A 116 -11.35 47.43 11.86
CA PHE A 116 -11.20 46.05 12.27
C PHE A 116 -10.94 45.18 11.06
N GLN A 117 -10.09 44.17 11.22
CA GLN A 117 -9.94 43.10 10.26
C GLN A 117 -10.66 41.87 10.82
N VAL A 118 -11.68 41.41 10.09
CA VAL A 118 -12.48 40.24 10.44
C VAL A 118 -11.97 39.03 9.66
N HIS A 119 -11.83 37.91 10.34
CA HIS A 119 -11.29 36.67 9.78
C HIS A 119 -12.26 35.51 9.94
N LEU A 120 -12.41 34.74 8.86
CA LEU A 120 -13.22 33.53 8.78
C LEU A 120 -12.35 32.40 8.24
N SER A 121 -12.37 31.23 8.89
CA SER A 121 -11.65 30.05 8.39
C SER A 121 -12.16 28.76 8.99
N LYS A 122 -12.08 27.65 8.22
CA LYS A 122 -12.28 26.28 8.71
C LYS A 122 -11.30 25.89 9.83
N ARG A 123 -10.20 26.64 9.96
CA ARG A 123 -9.10 26.41 10.91
C ARG A 123 -9.00 27.50 11.98
N LEU A 124 -10.06 28.30 12.17
CA LEU A 124 -10.05 29.43 13.10
C LEU A 124 -9.52 29.05 14.49
N HIS A 125 -10.07 28.00 15.09
CA HIS A 125 -9.65 27.56 16.42
C HIS A 125 -8.22 27.01 16.45
N THR A 126 -7.73 26.47 15.33
CA THR A 126 -6.34 26.03 15.18
C THR A 126 -5.37 27.22 15.17
N ILE A 127 -5.77 28.35 14.57
CA ILE A 127 -5.02 29.61 14.60
C ILE A 127 -4.95 30.13 16.05
N LEU A 128 -6.09 30.17 16.75
CA LEU A 128 -6.14 30.60 18.15
C LEU A 128 -5.32 29.69 19.07
N LEU A 129 -5.35 28.38 18.85
CA LEU A 129 -4.51 27.41 19.55
C LEU A 129 -3.02 27.72 19.36
N ARG A 130 -2.61 27.96 18.11
CA ARG A 130 -1.22 28.29 17.77
C ARG A 130 -0.79 29.59 18.41
N LYS A 131 -1.62 30.64 18.35
CA LYS A 131 -1.41 31.92 19.05
C LYS A 131 -1.10 31.68 20.53
N ASN A 132 -1.99 30.96 21.22
CA ASN A 132 -1.88 30.70 22.65
C ASN A 132 -0.63 29.88 23.00
N LEU A 133 -0.32 28.86 22.20
CA LEU A 133 0.89 28.07 22.34
C LEU A 133 2.16 28.92 22.14
N MET A 134 2.22 29.71 21.08
CA MET A 134 3.37 30.57 20.76
C MET A 134 3.60 31.63 21.83
N ARG A 135 2.54 32.29 22.32
CA ARG A 135 2.63 33.22 23.46
C ARG A 135 3.21 32.57 24.71
N ARG A 136 2.84 31.31 25.00
CA ARG A 136 3.42 30.54 26.12
C ARG A 136 4.91 30.24 25.94
N LEU A 137 5.41 30.23 24.69
CA LEU A 137 6.78 29.87 24.34
C LEU A 137 7.73 31.07 24.19
N GLY A 138 7.26 32.31 24.37
CA GLY A 138 8.10 33.51 24.23
C GLY A 138 7.79 34.42 23.05
N TYR A 139 6.81 34.08 22.22
CA TYR A 139 6.50 34.87 21.04
C TYR A 139 5.55 36.02 21.35
N ILE A 140 5.74 37.13 20.62
CA ILE A 140 4.87 38.30 20.66
C ILE A 140 3.86 38.15 19.53
N ILE A 141 2.60 37.84 19.86
CA ILE A 141 1.52 37.64 18.88
C ILE A 141 0.46 38.72 19.05
N PRO A 142 0.04 39.42 17.97
CA PRO A 142 -1.00 40.44 18.01
C PRO A 142 -2.31 39.96 18.65
N SER A 143 -3.10 40.90 19.17
CA SER A 143 -4.38 40.59 19.79
C SER A 143 -5.39 40.04 18.77
N MET A 144 -6.04 38.92 19.12
CA MET A 144 -7.08 38.28 18.31
C MET A 144 -8.24 37.88 19.22
N LYS A 145 -9.39 38.55 19.09
CA LYS A 145 -10.59 38.27 19.89
C LYS A 145 -11.55 37.38 19.10
N TYR A 146 -11.90 36.23 19.68
CA TYR A 146 -12.93 35.33 19.13
C TYR A 146 -14.32 35.88 19.45
N LEU A 147 -15.20 35.90 18.45
CA LEU A 147 -16.60 36.24 18.61
C LEU A 147 -17.48 35.09 18.08
N LYS A 148 -18.51 34.74 18.85
CA LYS A 148 -19.50 33.73 18.49
C LYS A 148 -20.36 34.20 17.33
N ASP A 149 -20.75 35.48 17.35
CA ASP A 149 -21.51 36.14 16.31
C ASP A 149 -21.10 37.61 16.14
N LEU A 150 -21.25 38.11 14.91
CA LEU A 150 -20.92 39.47 14.50
C LEU A 150 -21.82 39.89 13.34
N THR A 151 -22.51 41.02 13.46
CA THR A 151 -23.39 41.51 12.39
C THR A 151 -22.62 42.48 11.49
N ILE A 152 -22.62 42.20 10.19
CA ILE A 152 -21.98 43.04 9.17
C ILE A 152 -23.05 43.76 8.37
N ASN A 153 -23.00 45.09 8.43
CA ASN A 153 -23.86 45.99 7.68
C ASN A 153 -23.19 46.36 6.35
N PHE A 154 -23.95 46.26 5.26
CA PHE A 154 -23.53 46.58 3.90
C PHE A 154 -24.25 47.84 3.42
N LYS A 155 -23.64 48.54 2.46
CA LYS A 155 -24.19 49.77 1.89
C LYS A 155 -25.57 49.54 1.25
N ASP A 156 -25.72 48.42 0.55
CA ASP A 156 -26.94 48.04 -0.14
C ASP A 156 -27.04 46.50 -0.28
N GLU A 157 -28.20 46.05 -0.75
CA GLU A 157 -28.48 44.62 -0.95
C GLU A 157 -27.55 43.98 -1.99
N ALA A 158 -27.10 44.75 -2.99
CA ALA A 158 -26.21 44.25 -4.04
C ALA A 158 -24.81 43.96 -3.48
N GLN A 159 -24.26 44.85 -2.64
CA GLN A 159 -22.97 44.64 -1.98
C GLN A 159 -23.02 43.42 -1.04
N LYS A 160 -24.11 43.26 -0.28
CA LYS A 160 -24.34 42.10 0.59
C LYS A 160 -24.39 40.79 -0.22
N ASN A 161 -25.16 40.76 -1.32
CA ASN A 161 -25.26 39.57 -2.18
C ASN A 161 -23.92 39.24 -2.85
N PHE A 162 -23.16 40.24 -3.29
CA PHE A 162 -21.82 40.03 -3.85
C PHE A 162 -20.87 39.42 -2.82
N PHE A 163 -20.83 39.95 -1.60
CA PHE A 163 -20.03 39.40 -0.50
C PHE A 163 -20.42 37.93 -0.20
N LYS A 164 -21.72 37.66 -0.10
CA LYS A 164 -22.28 36.35 0.25
C LYS A 164 -22.05 35.28 -0.83
N ASP A 165 -22.44 35.59 -2.06
CA ASP A 165 -22.56 34.61 -3.13
C ASP A 165 -21.29 34.51 -3.97
N VAL A 166 -20.42 35.52 -3.94
CA VAL A 166 -19.15 35.55 -4.68
C VAL A 166 -17.95 35.45 -3.73
N GLU A 167 -17.73 36.46 -2.88
CA GLU A 167 -16.49 36.56 -2.10
C GLU A 167 -16.36 35.42 -1.08
N LEU A 168 -17.39 35.20 -0.27
CA LEU A 168 -17.44 34.12 0.73
C LEU A 168 -17.31 32.73 0.11
N VAL A 169 -17.96 32.49 -1.03
CA VAL A 169 -17.94 31.18 -1.71
C VAL A 169 -16.56 30.89 -2.29
N ASN A 170 -15.95 31.90 -2.92
CA ASN A 170 -14.63 31.79 -3.56
C ASN A 170 -13.53 31.55 -2.51
N ASP A 171 -13.52 32.34 -1.43
CA ASP A 171 -12.46 32.28 -0.42
C ASP A 171 -12.59 31.07 0.51
N LEU A 172 -13.81 30.64 0.88
CA LEU A 172 -14.01 29.53 1.84
C LEU A 172 -14.23 28.15 1.19
N VAL A 173 -14.26 28.08 -0.14
CA VAL A 173 -14.35 26.84 -0.94
C VAL A 173 -15.60 26.00 -0.59
N ALA A 174 -16.72 26.34 -1.23
CA ALA A 174 -17.99 25.59 -1.32
C ALA A 174 -18.62 25.14 0.02
N SER A 175 -18.55 25.96 1.08
CA SER A 175 -19.25 25.72 2.36
C SER A 175 -19.53 27.01 3.16
N SER A 176 -19.71 28.14 2.46
CA SER A 176 -19.84 29.49 3.06
C SER A 176 -21.10 29.66 3.91
N SER A 177 -22.18 28.92 3.62
CA SER A 177 -23.42 28.96 4.39
C SER A 177 -23.25 28.65 5.88
N ARG A 178 -22.18 27.92 6.26
CA ARG A 178 -21.89 27.58 7.66
C ARG A 178 -21.51 28.78 8.52
N TRP A 179 -21.14 29.91 7.91
CA TRP A 179 -20.82 31.14 8.64
C TRP A 179 -22.00 32.09 8.78
N ILE A 180 -23.12 31.84 8.09
CA ILE A 180 -24.26 32.78 8.06
C ILE A 180 -25.36 32.26 8.98
N VAL A 181 -25.71 33.04 10.01
CA VAL A 181 -26.77 32.71 10.97
C VAL A 181 -28.08 33.40 10.63
N LYS A 182 -28.00 34.69 10.27
CA LYS A 182 -29.16 35.53 9.96
C LYS A 182 -28.84 36.45 8.79
N GLU A 183 -29.84 36.69 7.97
CA GLU A 183 -29.76 37.58 6.81
C GLU A 183 -30.92 38.57 6.84
N THR A 184 -30.61 39.84 6.56
CA THR A 184 -31.59 40.89 6.29
C THR A 184 -31.35 41.48 4.89
N LYS A 185 -32.08 42.54 4.52
CA LYS A 185 -31.90 43.20 3.23
C LYS A 185 -30.48 43.74 3.03
N THR A 186 -29.88 44.29 4.09
CA THR A 186 -28.56 44.98 4.03
C THR A 186 -27.57 44.49 5.08
N SER A 187 -27.86 43.44 5.84
CA SER A 187 -26.95 42.90 6.85
C SER A 187 -26.87 41.38 6.87
N LEU A 188 -25.72 40.87 7.31
CA LEU A 188 -25.47 39.45 7.57
C LEU A 188 -24.92 39.27 8.99
N THR A 189 -25.54 38.41 9.78
CA THR A 189 -24.95 37.95 11.04
C THR A 189 -24.08 36.74 10.76
N LEU A 190 -22.78 36.92 10.93
CA LEU A 190 -21.77 35.89 10.79
C LEU A 190 -21.52 35.21 12.13
N GLN A 191 -21.24 33.90 12.14
CA GLN A 191 -20.79 33.17 13.33
C GLN A 191 -19.34 32.69 13.19
N ASP A 192 -18.71 32.34 14.31
CA ASP A 192 -17.37 31.72 14.34
C ASP A 192 -16.32 32.58 13.60
N VAL A 193 -16.08 33.77 14.16
CA VAL A 193 -15.15 34.78 13.63
C VAL A 193 -14.11 35.17 14.67
N PHE A 194 -12.97 35.68 14.22
CA PHE A 194 -12.11 36.47 15.10
C PHE A 194 -11.80 37.82 14.47
N VAL A 195 -11.59 38.80 15.35
CA VAL A 195 -11.33 40.18 14.99
C VAL A 195 -9.97 40.61 15.52
N LYS A 196 -9.27 41.40 14.71
CA LYS A 196 -8.05 42.10 15.10
C LYS A 196 -8.08 43.56 14.66
N VAL A 197 -7.32 44.39 15.35
CA VAL A 197 -7.04 45.77 14.90
C VAL A 197 -5.76 45.72 14.06
N PRO A 198 -5.75 46.27 12.84
CA PRO A 198 -4.57 46.28 12.01
C PRO A 198 -3.49 47.20 12.61
N SER A 199 -2.29 46.67 12.77
CA SER A 199 -1.09 47.41 13.22
C SER A 199 -0.03 47.48 12.12
N ALA A 200 0.79 48.53 12.11
CA ALA A 200 1.95 48.64 11.23
C ALA A 200 3.00 47.55 11.48
N SER A 201 2.97 46.87 12.63
CA SER A 201 3.84 45.73 12.96
C SER A 201 3.29 44.36 12.51
N ASP A 202 2.10 44.31 11.90
CA ASP A 202 1.42 43.06 11.51
C ASP A 202 2.03 42.36 10.28
N PHE A 203 3.13 42.86 9.72
CA PHE A 203 3.79 42.26 8.55
C PHE A 203 4.29 40.83 8.80
N TYR A 204 4.53 40.44 10.06
CA TYR A 204 5.02 39.11 10.47
C TYR A 204 4.09 38.40 11.47
N ASP A 205 2.80 38.27 11.14
CA ASP A 205 1.87 37.51 11.97
C ASP A 205 2.11 35.98 11.83
N ILE A 206 3.00 35.47 12.68
CA ILE A 206 3.39 34.06 12.71
C ILE A 206 2.27 33.14 13.21
N ALA A 207 1.20 33.64 13.83
CA ALA A 207 0.05 32.79 14.11
C ALA A 207 -0.78 32.54 12.85
N LEU A 208 -0.86 33.54 11.97
CA LEU A 208 -1.55 33.51 10.68
C LEU A 208 -0.73 32.95 9.51
N THR A 209 0.39 32.27 9.76
CA THR A 209 1.28 31.70 8.71
C THR A 209 1.95 32.75 7.81
N MET A 210 1.97 34.02 8.23
CA MET A 210 2.53 35.13 7.45
C MET A 210 4.03 35.26 7.75
N LEU A 211 4.83 34.42 7.08
CA LEU A 211 6.27 34.33 7.24
C LEU A 211 7.00 34.70 5.93
N PRO A 212 8.24 35.24 6.01
CA PRO A 212 9.13 35.28 4.85
C PRO A 212 9.35 33.88 4.26
N GLN A 213 9.72 33.82 2.97
CA GLN A 213 10.02 32.54 2.32
C GLN A 213 11.22 31.82 2.94
N THR A 214 12.24 32.55 3.41
CA THR A 214 13.45 32.00 4.02
C THR A 214 13.63 32.57 5.41
N LEU A 215 13.84 31.70 6.40
CA LEU A 215 14.01 32.09 7.81
C LEU A 215 15.46 31.88 8.25
N GLU A 216 16.06 32.90 8.86
CA GLU A 216 17.47 32.90 9.27
C GLU A 216 17.67 32.96 10.79
N SER A 217 16.79 33.71 11.48
CA SER A 217 16.81 33.86 12.94
C SER A 217 16.32 32.60 13.65
N ARG A 218 16.91 32.25 14.80
CA ARG A 218 16.52 31.05 15.54
C ARG A 218 15.08 31.11 16.02
N SER A 219 14.58 32.29 16.38
CA SER A 219 13.17 32.47 16.79
C SER A 219 12.19 32.07 15.67
N LEU A 220 12.48 32.41 14.41
CA LEU A 220 11.68 32.02 13.25
C LEU A 220 11.91 30.57 12.84
N ARG A 221 13.17 30.13 12.71
CA ARG A 221 13.53 28.77 12.28
C ARG A 221 12.95 27.70 13.20
N SER A 222 13.04 27.92 14.51
CA SER A 222 12.57 26.96 15.52
C SER A 222 11.04 26.96 15.73
N SER A 223 10.33 27.96 15.20
CA SER A 223 8.87 28.03 15.27
C SER A 223 8.17 26.87 14.54
N ILE A 224 8.91 26.10 13.71
CA ILE A 224 8.42 24.84 13.14
C ILE A 224 7.91 23.85 14.19
N ILE A 225 8.44 23.86 15.41
CA ILE A 225 7.97 22.99 16.50
C ILE A 225 6.53 23.32 16.91
N PRO A 226 6.17 24.57 17.29
CA PRO A 226 4.79 24.91 17.59
C PRO A 226 3.85 24.74 16.38
N TYR A 227 4.30 24.99 15.14
CA TYR A 227 3.50 24.67 13.94
C TYR A 227 3.18 23.17 13.86
N ALA A 228 4.22 22.32 13.93
CA ALA A 228 4.05 20.89 13.89
C ALA A 228 3.26 20.36 15.09
N LEU A 229 3.33 21.00 16.25
CA LEU A 229 2.55 20.58 17.42
C LEU A 229 1.06 20.85 17.23
N ALA A 230 0.67 21.99 16.64
CA ALA A 230 -0.70 22.49 16.61
C ALA A 230 -1.47 22.29 15.28
N ASP A 231 -0.87 21.73 14.22
CA ASP A 231 -1.50 21.56 12.90
C ASP A 231 -2.64 20.50 12.86
N MET A 232 -3.81 20.84 13.41
CA MET A 232 -4.98 19.96 13.49
C MET A 232 -5.80 19.90 12.18
N GLY A 233 -5.69 20.92 11.32
CA GLY A 233 -6.66 21.15 10.25
C GLY A 233 -8.08 21.36 10.80
N GLU A 234 -9.10 20.84 10.11
CA GLU A 234 -10.51 20.94 10.53
C GLU A 234 -11.00 19.73 11.35
N SER A 235 -10.33 18.57 11.31
CA SER A 235 -10.80 17.34 11.99
C SER A 235 -9.83 16.81 13.03
N ILE A 236 -10.32 16.74 14.27
CA ILE A 236 -9.55 16.16 15.38
C ILE A 236 -9.27 14.67 15.14
N ASN A 237 -10.14 13.93 14.45
CA ASN A 237 -9.92 12.51 14.16
C ASN A 237 -8.81 12.29 13.13
N LYS A 238 -8.57 13.27 12.23
CA LYS A 238 -7.48 13.23 11.26
C LYS A 238 -6.15 13.70 11.86
N PHE A 239 -6.20 14.42 12.97
CA PHE A 239 -5.03 14.87 13.70
C PHE A 239 -4.34 13.70 14.42
N SER A 240 -3.08 13.46 14.10
CA SER A 240 -2.33 12.29 14.56
C SER A 240 -1.83 12.44 16.01
N PHE A 241 -1.73 11.34 16.75
CA PHE A 241 -1.03 11.29 18.05
C PHE A 241 0.50 11.44 17.90
N LYS A 242 1.02 11.35 16.67
CA LYS A 242 2.43 11.49 16.32
C LYS A 242 2.65 12.82 15.59
N ALA A 243 3.52 13.67 16.11
CA ALA A 243 3.81 14.97 15.50
C ALA A 243 4.91 14.87 14.44
N VAL A 244 5.97 14.13 14.74
CA VAL A 244 7.18 14.07 13.92
C VAL A 244 7.62 12.63 13.69
N LYS A 245 8.36 12.43 12.60
CA LYS A 245 8.92 11.12 12.24
C LYS A 245 10.31 11.29 11.64
N VAL A 246 11.13 10.27 11.78
CA VAL A 246 12.42 10.20 11.09
C VAL A 246 12.22 9.55 9.73
N LYS A 247 12.64 10.24 8.67
CA LYS A 247 12.64 9.71 7.31
C LYS A 247 13.91 10.12 6.59
N ASP A 248 14.62 9.14 6.03
CA ASP A 248 15.78 9.37 5.15
C ASP A 248 16.84 10.30 5.77
N GLY A 249 17.17 10.05 7.03
CA GLY A 249 18.14 10.88 7.78
C GLY A 249 17.63 12.28 8.19
N HIS A 250 16.35 12.58 7.97
CA HIS A 250 15.74 13.86 8.35
C HIS A 250 14.61 13.67 9.36
N ILE A 251 14.43 14.63 10.26
CA ILE A 251 13.20 14.80 11.04
C ILE A 251 12.19 15.53 10.15
N ILE A 252 11.03 14.90 9.97
CA ILE A 252 9.94 15.43 9.15
C ILE A 252 8.90 16.05 10.06
N LEU A 253 8.69 17.37 9.91
CA LEU A 253 7.73 18.15 10.68
C LEU A 253 6.64 18.68 9.74
N PRO A 254 5.35 18.31 9.93
CA PRO A 254 4.26 18.86 9.13
C PRO A 254 3.98 20.32 9.52
N HIS A 255 3.66 21.17 8.54
CA HIS A 255 3.20 22.54 8.75
C HIS A 255 2.27 22.98 7.61
N ASP A 256 1.63 24.13 7.79
CA ASP A 256 0.66 24.73 6.87
C ASP A 256 1.12 26.08 6.32
N THR A 257 2.43 26.30 6.23
CA THR A 257 3.07 27.54 5.74
C THR A 257 3.88 27.25 4.49
N GLU A 258 4.07 28.24 3.62
CA GLU A 258 4.98 28.14 2.44
C GLU A 258 6.45 28.46 2.79
N ALA A 259 6.73 28.85 4.04
CA ALA A 259 8.05 29.23 4.49
C ALA A 259 9.02 28.03 4.59
N ASN A 260 10.24 28.24 4.10
CA ASN A 260 11.38 27.37 4.36
C ASN A 260 12.04 27.75 5.68
N PHE A 261 11.79 26.93 6.70
CA PHE A 261 12.32 27.15 8.04
C PHE A 261 13.83 27.01 8.16
N ASN A 262 14.53 26.38 7.21
CA ASN A 262 15.98 26.11 7.30
C ASN A 262 16.47 25.57 8.66
N ALA A 263 15.62 24.97 9.49
CA ALA A 263 15.92 24.69 10.88
C ALA A 263 17.02 23.62 11.03
N THR A 264 17.91 23.80 11.99
CA THR A 264 18.90 22.79 12.42
C THR A 264 18.37 21.93 13.57
N VAL A 265 19.06 20.83 13.89
CA VAL A 265 18.72 20.02 15.07
C VAL A 265 18.87 20.83 16.36
N ASN A 266 19.83 21.76 16.39
CA ASN A 266 20.05 22.65 17.53
C ASN A 266 18.86 23.60 17.74
N ASP A 267 18.27 24.13 16.67
CA ASP A 267 17.05 24.96 16.76
C ASP A 267 15.86 24.14 17.27
N LEU A 268 15.71 22.89 16.80
CA LEU A 268 14.68 22.00 17.31
C LEU A 268 14.88 21.67 18.79
N LYS A 269 16.12 21.38 19.22
CA LYS A 269 16.47 21.10 20.62
C LYS A 269 16.20 22.30 21.51
N TRP A 270 16.55 23.51 21.07
CA TRP A 270 16.28 24.75 21.80
C TRP A 270 14.78 24.92 22.08
N MET A 271 13.95 24.83 21.05
CA MET A 271 12.50 24.96 21.23
C MET A 271 11.89 23.77 21.98
N ALA A 272 12.41 22.55 21.77
CA ALA A 272 12.02 21.38 22.53
C ALA A 272 12.32 21.53 24.03
N ASN A 273 13.43 22.18 24.40
CA ASN A 273 13.76 22.50 25.80
C ASN A 273 12.75 23.48 26.43
N LYS A 274 12.23 24.44 25.67
CA LYS A 274 11.12 25.30 26.11
C LYS A 274 9.82 24.52 26.23
N LEU A 275 9.47 23.73 25.21
CA LEU A 275 8.28 22.89 25.19
C LEU A 275 8.26 21.86 26.33
N LYS A 276 9.42 21.34 26.73
CA LYS A 276 9.58 20.40 27.84
C LYS A 276 9.05 20.96 29.16
N LYS A 277 9.16 22.29 29.38
CA LYS A 277 8.73 22.98 30.60
C LYS A 277 7.21 23.07 30.75
N LEU A 278 6.45 22.87 29.66
CA LEU A 278 4.98 22.90 29.72
C LEU A 278 4.43 21.67 30.43
N THR A 279 3.50 21.93 31.35
CA THR A 279 2.75 20.94 32.12
C THR A 279 1.41 20.62 31.44
N ARG A 280 0.71 19.58 31.93
CA ARG A 280 -0.66 19.27 31.47
C ARG A 280 -1.61 20.45 31.66
N LYS A 281 -1.52 21.15 32.80
CA LYS A 281 -2.35 22.33 33.09
C LYS A 281 -2.11 23.42 32.05
N ASP A 282 -0.87 23.61 31.60
CA ASP A 282 -0.57 24.59 30.54
C ASP A 282 -1.29 24.24 29.24
N PHE A 283 -1.27 22.98 28.83
CA PHE A 283 -2.01 22.53 27.64
C PHE A 283 -3.53 22.70 27.79
N GLU A 284 -4.08 22.43 28.97
CA GLU A 284 -5.51 22.63 29.24
C GLU A 284 -5.91 24.11 29.09
N VAL A 285 -5.11 25.04 29.63
CA VAL A 285 -5.39 26.48 29.48
C VAL A 285 -5.19 26.94 28.03
N ILE A 286 -4.13 26.51 27.36
CA ILE A 286 -3.86 26.84 25.94
C ILE A 286 -5.03 26.44 25.04
N VAL A 287 -5.58 25.23 25.24
CA VAL A 287 -6.69 24.70 24.46
C VAL A 287 -8.02 25.39 24.83
N LYS A 288 -8.24 25.66 26.13
CA LYS A 288 -9.44 26.37 26.60
C LYS A 288 -9.57 27.75 25.94
N ASP A 289 -8.48 28.51 25.90
CA ASP A 289 -8.45 29.88 25.35
C ASP A 289 -8.47 29.89 23.80
N ALA A 290 -8.51 28.70 23.17
CA ALA A 290 -8.71 28.54 21.73
C ALA A 290 -10.19 28.29 21.36
N TYR A 291 -11.09 28.26 22.35
CA TYR A 291 -12.56 28.21 22.19
C TYR A 291 -13.12 26.98 21.46
N PHE A 292 -12.41 25.85 21.46
CA PHE A 292 -12.97 24.59 20.95
C PHE A 292 -14.19 24.11 21.77
N PRO A 293 -15.14 23.37 21.16
CA PRO A 293 -16.17 22.67 21.92
C PRO A 293 -15.56 21.78 23.00
N GLU A 294 -16.20 21.67 24.17
CA GLU A 294 -15.62 21.04 25.36
C GLU A 294 -15.08 19.62 25.10
N VAL A 295 -15.84 18.79 24.38
CA VAL A 295 -15.43 17.43 24.02
C VAL A 295 -14.19 17.43 23.12
N VAL A 296 -14.15 18.34 22.14
CA VAL A 296 -13.01 18.49 21.22
C VAL A 296 -11.77 18.97 21.98
N ALA A 297 -11.93 19.93 22.88
CA ALA A 297 -10.87 20.47 23.73
C ALA A 297 -10.21 19.36 24.58
N LYS A 298 -11.00 18.53 25.26
CA LYS A 298 -10.48 17.43 26.07
C LYS A 298 -9.69 16.42 25.24
N ILE A 299 -10.16 16.05 24.05
CA ILE A 299 -9.44 15.15 23.13
C ILE A 299 -8.13 15.80 22.66
N LEU A 300 -8.18 17.09 22.33
CA LEU A 300 -7.04 17.83 21.80
C LEU A 300 -5.90 17.93 22.81
N VAL A 301 -6.19 18.13 24.10
CA VAL A 301 -5.18 18.11 25.18
C VAL A 301 -4.40 16.79 25.17
N GLU A 302 -5.10 15.65 25.11
CA GLU A 302 -4.46 14.32 25.10
C GLU A 302 -3.59 14.12 23.86
N LYS A 303 -4.03 14.62 22.69
CA LYS A 303 -3.25 14.57 21.45
C LYS A 303 -2.03 15.47 21.50
N LEU A 304 -2.15 16.69 21.99
CA LEU A 304 -1.02 17.62 22.13
C LEU A 304 0.04 17.07 23.10
N ILE A 305 -0.38 16.44 24.20
CA ILE A 305 0.53 15.76 25.12
C ILE A 305 1.26 14.60 24.43
N ALA A 306 0.55 13.74 23.70
CA ALA A 306 1.16 12.64 22.95
C ALA A 306 2.18 13.15 21.92
N ARG A 307 1.81 14.22 21.19
CA ARG A 307 2.65 14.90 20.21
C ARG A 307 3.88 15.54 20.84
N ARG A 308 3.74 16.22 21.99
CA ARG A 308 4.85 16.77 22.77
C ARG A 308 5.84 15.69 23.17
N ASN A 309 5.36 14.58 23.74
CA ASN A 309 6.24 13.47 24.11
C ASN A 309 6.98 12.90 22.89
N ASN A 310 6.29 12.75 21.75
CA ASN A 310 6.91 12.29 20.52
C ASN A 310 7.98 13.25 19.97
N ILE A 311 7.76 14.57 20.03
CA ILE A 311 8.77 15.57 19.63
C ILE A 311 10.02 15.43 20.51
N LEU A 312 9.85 15.41 21.83
CA LEU A 312 10.99 15.34 22.76
C LEU A 312 11.77 14.03 22.64
N GLU A 313 11.09 12.92 22.35
CA GLU A 313 11.73 11.63 22.08
C GLU A 313 12.56 11.65 20.78
N ILE A 314 12.03 12.23 19.69
CA ILE A 314 12.71 12.23 18.39
C ILE A 314 13.85 13.25 18.31
N VAL A 315 13.71 14.40 18.98
CA VAL A 315 14.74 15.45 19.06
C VAL A 315 15.82 15.10 20.11
N ASP A 316 15.64 14.01 20.85
CA ASP A 316 16.57 13.47 21.85
C ASP A 316 16.84 14.45 23.01
N VAL A 317 15.76 15.02 23.55
CA VAL A 317 15.82 15.89 24.75
C VAL A 317 15.41 15.07 25.97
N THR A 318 16.25 15.05 27.01
CA THR A 318 15.91 14.37 28.28
C THR A 318 14.64 14.97 28.88
N HIS A 319 13.58 14.17 29.06
CA HIS A 319 12.27 14.69 29.48
C HIS A 319 11.48 13.68 30.33
N ASN A 320 10.55 14.21 31.14
CA ASN A 320 9.53 13.39 31.79
C ASN A 320 8.35 13.20 30.83
N THR A 321 7.95 11.95 30.60
CA THR A 321 6.77 11.63 29.78
C THR A 321 5.50 11.99 30.55
N ILE A 322 4.64 12.82 29.96
CA ILE A 322 3.32 13.11 30.51
C ILE A 322 2.35 12.04 30.01
N PRO A 323 1.63 11.31 30.88
CA PRO A 323 0.68 10.30 30.44
C PRO A 323 -0.50 10.94 29.70
N TYR A 324 -1.01 10.24 28.68
CA TYR A 324 -2.21 10.63 27.94
C TYR A 324 -3.16 9.44 27.74
N VAL A 325 -4.43 9.74 27.52
CA VAL A 325 -5.51 8.77 27.35
C VAL A 325 -6.21 9.01 26.01
N LYS A 326 -6.24 7.98 25.15
CA LYS A 326 -6.89 8.07 23.84
C LYS A 326 -8.43 8.11 23.95
N ASP A 327 -9.00 7.24 24.79
CA ASP A 327 -10.45 7.09 24.92
C ASP A 327 -10.91 7.62 26.27
N LEU A 328 -11.49 8.83 26.25
CA LEU A 328 -11.94 9.54 27.43
C LEU A 328 -13.35 9.12 27.89
N GLY A 329 -14.06 8.30 27.10
CA GLY A 329 -15.42 7.86 27.42
C GLY A 329 -16.46 8.98 27.46
N LEU A 330 -16.22 10.09 26.76
CA LEU A 330 -17.15 11.23 26.69
C LEU A 330 -18.33 10.93 25.76
N GLU A 331 -19.45 11.63 25.99
CA GLU A 331 -20.59 11.60 25.09
C GLU A 331 -20.20 12.13 23.69
N GLY A 332 -20.74 11.52 22.63
CA GLY A 332 -20.35 11.83 21.25
C GLY A 332 -19.02 11.18 20.79
N MET A 333 -18.36 10.36 21.62
CA MET A 333 -17.16 9.59 21.24
C MET A 333 -17.45 8.09 21.03
N ASP A 334 -16.62 7.42 20.23
CA ASP A 334 -16.53 5.95 20.14
C ASP A 334 -15.06 5.54 19.98
N LYS A 335 -14.52 4.85 21.00
CA LYS A 335 -13.15 4.31 21.00
C LYS A 335 -12.07 5.37 20.73
N GLY A 336 -12.22 6.54 21.34
CA GLY A 336 -11.29 7.65 21.17
C GLY A 336 -11.46 8.47 19.89
N TYR A 337 -12.52 8.25 19.11
CA TYR A 337 -12.85 9.07 17.93
C TYR A 337 -14.15 9.84 18.15
N LEU A 338 -14.17 11.09 17.68
CA LEU A 338 -15.34 11.95 17.72
C LEU A 338 -16.35 11.53 16.65
N LYS A 339 -17.63 11.42 17.01
CA LYS A 339 -18.74 11.16 16.08
C LYS A 339 -19.48 12.42 15.65
N THR A 340 -19.61 13.37 16.56
CA THR A 340 -20.35 14.62 16.33
C THR A 340 -19.62 15.47 15.29
N GLU A 341 -20.33 15.80 14.21
CA GLU A 341 -19.79 16.57 13.07
C GLU A 341 -20.09 18.06 13.15
N GLU A 342 -21.12 18.50 13.86
CA GLU A 342 -21.54 19.90 13.88
C GLU A 342 -21.87 20.31 15.32
N TYR A 343 -21.50 21.53 15.68
CA TYR A 343 -21.73 22.12 16.99
C TYR A 343 -22.42 23.47 16.81
N ALA A 344 -23.44 23.75 17.60
CA ALA A 344 -24.16 25.02 17.52
C ALA A 344 -23.21 26.19 17.83
N GLY A 345 -23.26 27.25 17.01
CA GLY A 345 -22.37 28.43 17.12
C GLY A 345 -20.97 28.25 16.53
N TYR A 346 -20.71 27.15 15.81
CA TYR A 346 -19.43 26.87 15.17
C TYR A 346 -19.62 26.65 13.66
N ALA A 347 -18.72 27.20 12.84
CA ALA A 347 -18.69 26.94 11.41
C ALA A 347 -17.77 25.74 11.06
N SER A 348 -16.77 25.47 11.91
CA SER A 348 -15.92 24.28 11.83
C SER A 348 -16.64 23.01 12.27
N ARG A 349 -16.40 21.90 11.56
CA ARG A 349 -17.03 20.61 11.87
C ARG A 349 -16.34 19.78 12.96
N PHE A 350 -15.02 19.92 13.13
CA PHE A 350 -14.20 19.11 14.06
C PHE A 350 -14.17 17.59 13.77
N SER A 351 -15.12 17.04 13.01
CA SER A 351 -15.15 15.67 12.48
C SER A 351 -15.86 15.64 11.11
N HIS A 352 -15.51 14.67 10.25
CA HIS A 352 -16.19 14.40 8.98
C HIS A 352 -17.04 13.13 9.01
N GLY A 353 -17.33 12.63 10.21
CA GLY A 353 -18.06 11.38 10.39
C GLY A 353 -17.22 10.13 10.17
N MET A 354 -17.55 9.09 10.93
CA MET A 354 -16.89 7.79 10.77
C MET A 354 -17.39 7.10 9.51
N LYS A 355 -16.46 6.74 8.62
CA LYS A 355 -16.77 5.96 7.44
C LYS A 355 -16.79 4.47 7.78
N LYS A 356 -17.69 3.71 7.13
CA LYS A 356 -17.69 2.25 7.18
C LYS A 356 -16.74 1.70 6.12
N GLY A 357 -15.78 0.89 6.55
CA GLY A 357 -14.86 0.20 5.65
C GLY A 357 -15.54 -0.94 4.90
N PRO A 358 -14.93 -1.47 3.83
CA PRO A 358 -15.55 -2.49 3.01
C PRO A 358 -15.88 -3.74 3.80
N LEU A 359 -14.97 -4.18 4.67
CA LEU A 359 -15.09 -5.44 5.40
C LEU A 359 -15.68 -5.25 6.83
N ASP A 360 -16.28 -4.10 7.14
CA ASP A 360 -16.82 -3.84 8.49
C ASP A 360 -18.00 -4.78 8.83
N ASP A 361 -18.74 -5.24 7.81
CA ASP A 361 -19.89 -6.13 7.93
C ASP A 361 -19.50 -7.57 7.53
N VAL A 362 -19.03 -8.36 8.50
CA VAL A 362 -18.55 -9.74 8.30
C VAL A 362 -19.57 -10.63 7.58
N TRP A 363 -20.86 -10.48 7.92
CA TRP A 363 -21.93 -11.23 7.28
C TRP A 363 -22.00 -11.00 5.76
N ARG A 364 -21.70 -9.77 5.29
CA ARG A 364 -21.68 -9.47 3.86
C ARG A 364 -20.55 -10.17 3.12
N TYR A 365 -19.39 -10.34 3.75
CA TYR A 365 -18.30 -11.13 3.19
C TYR A 365 -18.68 -12.61 3.08
N ILE A 366 -19.28 -13.18 4.14
CA ILE A 366 -19.78 -14.56 4.11
C ILE A 366 -20.83 -14.72 3.02
N PHE A 367 -21.78 -13.78 2.93
CA PHE A 367 -22.81 -13.78 1.91
C PHE A 367 -22.22 -13.68 0.49
N SER A 368 -21.21 -12.83 0.26
CA SER A 368 -20.53 -12.78 -1.04
C SER A 368 -19.81 -14.08 -1.40
N GLU A 369 -19.24 -14.78 -0.40
CA GLU A 369 -18.60 -16.08 -0.61
C GLU A 369 -19.61 -17.19 -0.94
N VAL A 370 -20.77 -17.18 -0.27
CA VAL A 370 -21.90 -18.07 -0.60
C VAL A 370 -22.42 -17.77 -2.00
N GLN A 371 -22.60 -16.49 -2.35
CA GLN A 371 -23.02 -16.09 -3.69
C GLN A 371 -22.04 -16.51 -4.78
N SER A 372 -20.74 -16.26 -4.58
CA SER A 372 -19.70 -16.71 -5.52
C SER A 372 -19.76 -18.23 -5.71
N SER A 373 -19.84 -18.98 -4.60
CA SER A 373 -19.93 -20.44 -4.62
C SER A 373 -21.21 -20.96 -5.28
N ALA A 374 -22.34 -20.24 -5.14
CA ALA A 374 -23.58 -20.58 -5.80
C ALA A 374 -23.50 -20.35 -7.31
N ILE A 375 -22.93 -19.21 -7.74
CA ILE A 375 -22.69 -18.89 -9.15
C ILE A 375 -21.76 -19.95 -9.78
N SER A 376 -20.67 -20.30 -9.10
CA SER A 376 -19.75 -21.33 -9.59
C SER A 376 -20.41 -22.70 -9.64
N SER A 377 -21.22 -23.07 -8.63
CA SER A 377 -21.93 -24.34 -8.61
C SER A 377 -22.97 -24.45 -9.74
N VAL A 378 -23.69 -23.37 -10.05
CA VAL A 378 -24.60 -23.32 -11.21
C VAL A 378 -23.83 -23.44 -12.52
N ALA A 379 -22.66 -22.80 -12.64
CA ALA A 379 -21.79 -22.95 -13.81
C ALA A 379 -21.24 -24.38 -13.94
N ASP A 380 -20.89 -25.03 -12.83
CA ASP A 380 -20.43 -26.42 -12.79
C ASP A 380 -21.55 -27.40 -13.19
N LEU A 381 -22.79 -27.18 -12.71
CA LEU A 381 -23.98 -27.93 -13.11
C LEU A 381 -24.30 -27.75 -14.61
N ALA A 382 -24.22 -26.51 -15.11
CA ALA A 382 -24.37 -26.25 -16.54
C ALA A 382 -23.27 -26.97 -17.35
N SER A 383 -22.03 -26.98 -16.83
CA SER A 383 -20.90 -27.64 -17.46
C SER A 383 -21.04 -29.17 -17.48
N SER A 384 -21.68 -29.79 -16.47
CA SER A 384 -21.91 -31.24 -16.49
C SER A 384 -22.83 -31.68 -17.64
N PHE A 385 -23.79 -30.85 -18.06
CA PHE A 385 -24.62 -31.14 -19.24
C PHE A 385 -23.86 -31.05 -20.58
N ILE A 386 -22.65 -30.47 -20.59
CA ILE A 386 -21.80 -30.31 -21.79
C ILE A 386 -20.68 -31.39 -21.81
N LYS A 387 -20.73 -32.37 -20.89
CA LYS A 387 -19.83 -33.53 -20.91
C LYS A 387 -20.39 -34.59 -21.84
N ALA A 388 -19.59 -35.04 -22.81
CA ALA A 388 -20.03 -36.03 -23.78
C ALA A 388 -20.08 -37.47 -23.21
N ARG A 389 -19.27 -37.77 -22.18
CA ARG A 389 -19.11 -39.09 -21.56
C ARG A 389 -18.91 -38.93 -20.05
N ASP A 390 -19.55 -39.77 -19.24
CA ASP A 390 -19.27 -39.88 -17.80
C ASP A 390 -18.24 -40.98 -17.54
N PHE A 391 -17.07 -40.62 -17.00
CA PHE A 391 -16.02 -41.58 -16.68
C PHE A 391 -16.40 -42.56 -15.56
N GLY A 392 -17.37 -42.21 -14.72
CA GLY A 392 -17.90 -43.12 -13.70
C GLY A 392 -18.66 -44.29 -14.31
N GLU A 393 -19.50 -44.01 -15.30
CA GLU A 393 -20.27 -45.01 -16.05
C GLU A 393 -19.32 -45.89 -16.90
N GLU A 394 -18.41 -45.28 -17.65
CA GLU A 394 -17.40 -46.02 -18.45
C GLU A 394 -16.54 -46.95 -17.58
N ARG A 395 -16.16 -46.49 -16.38
CA ARG A 395 -15.44 -47.32 -15.41
C ARG A 395 -16.30 -48.45 -14.89
N LEU A 396 -17.58 -48.20 -14.61
CA LEU A 396 -18.51 -49.21 -14.11
C LEU A 396 -18.72 -50.31 -15.15
N ASP A 397 -18.99 -49.93 -16.40
CA ASP A 397 -19.14 -50.85 -17.53
C ASP A 397 -17.88 -51.71 -17.69
N TRP A 398 -16.70 -51.06 -17.73
CA TRP A 398 -15.43 -51.78 -17.76
C TRP A 398 -15.22 -52.70 -16.55
N THR A 399 -15.64 -52.28 -15.35
CA THR A 399 -15.49 -53.09 -14.12
C THR A 399 -16.37 -54.34 -14.18
N ILE A 400 -17.57 -54.23 -14.74
CA ILE A 400 -18.48 -55.37 -14.97
C ILE A 400 -17.82 -56.36 -15.94
N ASP A 401 -17.27 -55.86 -17.05
CA ASP A 401 -16.58 -56.69 -18.06
C ASP A 401 -15.34 -57.38 -17.49
N ASP A 402 -14.52 -56.64 -16.73
CA ASP A 402 -13.33 -57.16 -16.05
C ASP A 402 -13.71 -58.25 -15.03
N PHE A 403 -14.77 -58.03 -14.25
CA PHE A 403 -15.27 -59.03 -13.30
C PHE A 403 -15.77 -60.29 -14.00
N GLN A 404 -16.57 -60.16 -15.07
CA GLN A 404 -17.06 -61.31 -15.84
C GLN A 404 -15.91 -62.12 -16.43
N LYS A 405 -14.88 -61.45 -16.98
CA LYS A 405 -13.70 -62.09 -17.57
C LYS A 405 -12.90 -62.92 -16.57
N TYR A 406 -12.82 -62.50 -15.31
CA TYR A 406 -12.04 -63.17 -14.27
C TYR A 406 -12.89 -63.95 -13.25
N LYS A 407 -14.20 -64.04 -13.48
CA LYS A 407 -15.14 -64.69 -12.56
C LYS A 407 -14.77 -66.16 -12.30
N ASP A 408 -14.57 -66.95 -13.35
CA ASP A 408 -14.34 -68.39 -13.20
C ASP A 408 -12.98 -68.67 -12.54
N PHE A 409 -11.94 -67.90 -12.91
CA PHE A 409 -10.64 -67.93 -12.23
C PHE A 409 -10.75 -67.57 -10.74
N ALA A 410 -11.54 -66.55 -10.41
CA ALA A 410 -11.74 -66.12 -9.03
C ALA A 410 -12.51 -67.16 -8.20
N ILE A 411 -13.48 -67.85 -8.80
CA ILE A 411 -14.26 -68.93 -8.17
C ILE A 411 -13.38 -70.17 -7.97
N ASP A 412 -12.65 -70.61 -8.98
CA ASP A 412 -11.79 -71.81 -8.90
C ASP A 412 -10.69 -71.65 -7.84
N GLU A 413 -10.04 -70.48 -7.78
CA GLU A 413 -9.01 -70.22 -6.78
C GLU A 413 -9.60 -70.08 -5.37
N TYR A 414 -10.81 -69.53 -5.24
CA TYR A 414 -11.53 -69.48 -3.96
C TYR A 414 -11.93 -70.88 -3.48
N ILE A 415 -12.40 -71.75 -4.37
CA ILE A 415 -12.70 -73.16 -4.07
C ILE A 415 -11.41 -73.89 -3.63
N ARG A 416 -10.27 -73.60 -4.27
CA ARG A 416 -8.98 -74.25 -3.99
C ARG A 416 -8.32 -73.78 -2.70
N THR A 417 -8.42 -72.49 -2.36
CA THR A 417 -7.61 -71.86 -1.30
C THR A 417 -8.44 -71.26 -0.15
N GLY A 418 -9.75 -71.15 -0.31
CA GLY A 418 -10.64 -70.44 0.62
C GLY A 418 -10.54 -68.91 0.56
N ALA A 419 -9.75 -68.35 -0.37
CA ALA A 419 -9.55 -66.91 -0.52
C ALA A 419 -9.64 -66.49 -2.00
N PHE A 420 -10.18 -65.29 -2.25
CA PHE A 420 -10.24 -64.74 -3.61
C PHE A 420 -8.84 -64.34 -4.10
N PRO A 421 -8.48 -64.62 -5.37
CA PRO A 421 -7.19 -64.23 -5.92
C PRO A 421 -7.06 -62.71 -6.06
N ALA A 422 -5.83 -62.21 -5.93
CA ALA A 422 -5.49 -60.86 -6.33
C ALA A 422 -5.58 -60.72 -7.85
N LEU A 423 -6.45 -59.84 -8.35
CA LEU A 423 -6.59 -59.58 -9.78
C LEU A 423 -5.38 -58.79 -10.33
N PRO A 424 -4.96 -59.02 -11.58
CA PRO A 424 -3.79 -58.35 -12.15
C PRO A 424 -4.06 -56.87 -12.42
N PHE A 425 -2.99 -56.07 -12.53
CA PHE A 425 -3.03 -54.70 -13.02
C PHE A 425 -3.74 -54.64 -14.38
N GLN A 426 -4.68 -53.71 -14.53
CA GLN A 426 -5.38 -53.48 -15.79
C GLN A 426 -5.53 -51.98 -16.06
N SER A 427 -5.74 -51.64 -17.33
CA SER A 427 -6.02 -50.28 -17.75
C SER A 427 -7.18 -50.24 -18.74
N TRP A 428 -7.95 -49.16 -18.67
CA TRP A 428 -9.05 -48.89 -19.60
C TRP A 428 -8.93 -47.47 -20.14
N THR A 429 -9.51 -47.22 -21.30
CA THR A 429 -9.40 -45.92 -21.98
C THR A 429 -10.78 -45.40 -22.38
N ALA A 430 -11.01 -44.11 -22.18
CA ALA A 430 -12.21 -43.43 -22.63
C ALA A 430 -11.85 -42.07 -23.27
N PRO A 431 -12.54 -41.64 -24.32
CA PRO A 431 -12.34 -40.30 -24.88
C PRO A 431 -12.75 -39.22 -23.86
N LEU A 432 -11.94 -38.18 -23.71
CA LEU A 432 -12.23 -37.01 -22.88
C LEU A 432 -12.68 -35.87 -23.78
N ILE A 433 -13.97 -35.52 -23.72
CA ILE A 433 -14.56 -34.36 -24.37
C ILE A 433 -15.39 -33.62 -23.31
N GLU A 434 -14.88 -32.47 -22.86
CA GLU A 434 -15.48 -31.71 -21.77
C GLU A 434 -15.58 -30.22 -22.12
N GLY A 435 -16.81 -29.71 -22.19
CA GLY A 435 -17.09 -28.28 -22.18
C GLY A 435 -17.21 -27.76 -20.74
N ARG A 436 -16.75 -26.52 -20.51
CA ARG A 436 -16.86 -25.83 -19.22
C ARG A 436 -17.32 -24.40 -19.41
N LEU A 437 -18.27 -23.97 -18.59
CA LEU A 437 -18.66 -22.58 -18.45
C LEU A 437 -17.94 -21.99 -17.24
N ASN A 438 -17.24 -20.87 -17.43
CA ASN A 438 -16.57 -20.17 -16.34
C ASN A 438 -17.40 -18.93 -16.00
N LEU A 439 -18.24 -18.98 -14.97
CA LEU A 439 -18.89 -17.80 -14.41
C LEU A 439 -18.47 -17.63 -12.95
N GLY A 440 -18.15 -16.40 -12.56
CA GLY A 440 -17.77 -16.11 -11.18
C GLY A 440 -17.84 -14.64 -10.84
N ARG A 441 -18.09 -14.36 -9.58
CA ARG A 441 -18.00 -13.03 -8.96
C ARG A 441 -17.20 -13.16 -7.67
N ASP A 442 -15.95 -12.76 -7.70
CA ASP A 442 -15.04 -12.93 -6.57
C ASP A 442 -14.64 -11.60 -5.95
N ILE A 443 -14.64 -11.55 -4.61
CA ILE A 443 -14.08 -10.44 -3.86
C ILE A 443 -12.65 -10.79 -3.47
N ILE A 444 -11.69 -10.15 -4.13
CA ILE A 444 -10.27 -10.45 -3.97
C ILE A 444 -9.63 -9.40 -3.07
N ILE A 445 -8.96 -9.85 -2.01
CA ILE A 445 -8.16 -8.99 -1.12
C ILE A 445 -6.71 -8.94 -1.62
N GLY A 446 -6.25 -7.74 -1.92
CA GLY A 446 -4.96 -7.42 -2.52
C GLY A 446 -4.94 -7.62 -4.03
N GLY A 447 -3.94 -7.02 -4.71
CA GLY A 447 -3.90 -7.05 -6.17
C GLY A 447 -3.97 -8.46 -6.74
N ALA A 448 -4.63 -8.61 -7.88
CA ALA A 448 -4.78 -9.85 -8.64
C ALA A 448 -4.96 -9.57 -10.14
N LEU A 449 -4.67 -10.56 -11.00
CA LEU A 449 -4.77 -10.45 -12.45
C LEU A 449 -4.07 -9.21 -13.02
N GLY A 450 -2.84 -8.93 -12.55
CA GLY A 450 -2.07 -7.77 -13.01
C GLY A 450 -2.42 -6.43 -12.34
N THR A 451 -3.56 -6.35 -11.66
CA THR A 451 -4.01 -5.13 -10.95
C THR A 451 -3.40 -5.00 -9.56
N ASP A 452 -3.24 -3.76 -9.09
CA ASP A 452 -2.60 -3.42 -7.82
C ASP A 452 -3.60 -2.93 -6.75
N ASN A 453 -4.91 -3.16 -6.96
CA ASN A 453 -5.97 -2.73 -6.05
C ASN A 453 -5.90 -3.45 -4.69
N PHE A 454 -6.30 -2.77 -3.62
CA PHE A 454 -6.23 -3.33 -2.26
C PHE A 454 -7.38 -4.27 -1.94
N VAL A 455 -8.59 -3.97 -2.42
CA VAL A 455 -9.73 -4.90 -2.49
C VAL A 455 -10.43 -4.63 -3.80
N GLN A 456 -10.81 -5.69 -4.50
CA GLN A 456 -11.39 -5.61 -5.83
C GLN A 456 -12.48 -6.66 -6.01
N LEU A 457 -13.49 -6.31 -6.79
CA LEU A 457 -14.47 -7.24 -7.33
C LEU A 457 -13.94 -7.72 -8.69
N ALA A 458 -13.96 -9.03 -8.92
CA ALA A 458 -13.62 -9.63 -10.19
C ALA A 458 -14.83 -10.42 -10.71
N ASP A 459 -15.51 -9.86 -11.70
CA ASP A 459 -16.55 -10.54 -12.44
C ASP A 459 -15.91 -11.26 -13.61
N THR A 460 -16.16 -12.55 -13.79
CA THR A 460 -15.58 -13.37 -14.85
C THR A 460 -16.68 -14.12 -15.59
N ALA A 461 -16.63 -14.05 -16.92
CA ALA A 461 -17.40 -14.91 -17.81
C ALA A 461 -16.48 -15.52 -18.87
N GLY A 462 -16.66 -16.80 -19.16
CA GLY A 462 -15.82 -17.52 -20.10
C GLY A 462 -16.33 -18.90 -20.42
N PHE A 463 -15.65 -19.54 -21.36
CA PHE A 463 -15.89 -20.92 -21.73
C PHE A 463 -14.56 -21.64 -21.93
N GLY A 464 -14.58 -22.95 -21.68
CA GLY A 464 -13.45 -23.85 -21.82
C GLY A 464 -13.87 -25.10 -22.56
N PHE A 465 -12.93 -25.67 -23.30
CA PHE A 465 -13.10 -26.94 -23.98
C PHE A 465 -11.84 -27.78 -23.77
N SER A 466 -12.00 -29.04 -23.38
CA SER A 466 -10.90 -29.99 -23.22
C SER A 466 -11.14 -31.23 -24.07
N LEU A 467 -10.13 -31.59 -24.86
CA LEU A 467 -10.11 -32.80 -25.69
C LEU A 467 -8.92 -33.68 -25.28
N GLY A 468 -9.11 -34.97 -25.12
CA GLY A 468 -8.03 -35.89 -24.78
C GLY A 468 -8.47 -37.34 -24.64
N ALA A 469 -7.67 -38.11 -23.92
CA ALA A 469 -8.02 -39.46 -23.49
C ALA A 469 -7.88 -39.57 -21.97
N TYR A 470 -8.79 -40.31 -21.34
CA TYR A 470 -8.68 -40.71 -19.96
C TYR A 470 -8.25 -42.17 -19.93
N VAL A 471 -7.07 -42.45 -19.39
CA VAL A 471 -6.60 -43.83 -19.17
C VAL A 471 -6.76 -44.15 -17.69
N GLY A 472 -7.73 -44.97 -17.33
CA GLY A 472 -7.88 -45.49 -15.97
C GLY A 472 -6.86 -46.59 -15.69
N LEU A 473 -6.24 -46.54 -14.51
CA LEU A 473 -5.24 -47.52 -14.06
C LEU A 473 -5.79 -48.19 -12.81
N GLU A 474 -6.05 -49.49 -12.86
CA GLU A 474 -6.66 -50.24 -11.75
C GLU A 474 -5.66 -51.24 -11.20
N ARG A 475 -5.61 -51.37 -9.88
CA ARG A 475 -4.75 -52.35 -9.19
C ARG A 475 -3.25 -52.18 -9.49
N VAL A 476 -2.76 -50.93 -9.44
CA VAL A 476 -1.38 -50.56 -9.89
C VAL A 476 -0.29 -51.31 -9.13
N PHE A 477 -0.38 -51.34 -7.81
CA PHE A 477 0.55 -52.09 -6.94
C PHE A 477 -0.14 -52.76 -5.74
N SER A 478 -1.46 -52.58 -5.61
CA SER A 478 -2.32 -53.31 -4.67
C SER A 478 -3.75 -53.28 -5.20
N GLN A 479 -4.62 -54.17 -4.71
CA GLN A 479 -6.03 -54.28 -5.15
C GLN A 479 -6.87 -53.00 -4.94
N VAL A 480 -6.39 -52.08 -4.10
CA VAL A 480 -7.13 -50.88 -3.67
C VAL A 480 -6.50 -49.58 -4.15
N VAL A 481 -5.37 -49.65 -4.85
CA VAL A 481 -4.70 -48.46 -5.40
C VAL A 481 -4.96 -48.37 -6.88
N ASN A 482 -5.66 -47.29 -7.24
CA ASN A 482 -6.04 -46.98 -8.60
C ASN A 482 -5.43 -45.64 -9.01
N GLY A 483 -5.50 -45.32 -10.27
CA GLY A 483 -4.90 -44.13 -10.84
C GLY A 483 -5.49 -43.76 -12.17
N SER A 484 -4.90 -42.74 -12.77
CA SER A 484 -5.21 -42.35 -14.13
C SER A 484 -4.03 -41.68 -14.82
N ALA A 485 -3.94 -41.85 -16.14
CA ALA A 485 -3.08 -41.04 -16.99
C ALA A 485 -3.98 -40.26 -17.96
N VAL A 486 -3.83 -38.94 -17.98
CA VAL A 486 -4.69 -38.03 -18.75
C VAL A 486 -3.84 -37.12 -19.63
N PRO A 487 -3.61 -37.49 -20.89
CA PRO A 487 -3.18 -36.58 -21.95
C PRO A 487 -4.38 -35.79 -22.47
N LYS A 488 -4.33 -34.46 -22.39
CA LYS A 488 -5.40 -33.58 -22.88
C LYS A 488 -4.89 -32.24 -23.41
N ILE A 489 -5.68 -31.62 -24.26
CA ILE A 489 -5.51 -30.24 -24.72
C ILE A 489 -6.73 -29.44 -24.26
N GLY A 490 -6.50 -28.45 -23.41
CA GLY A 490 -7.53 -27.52 -22.95
C GLY A 490 -7.41 -26.16 -23.62
N VAL A 491 -8.51 -25.63 -24.15
CA VAL A 491 -8.64 -24.23 -24.59
C VAL A 491 -9.58 -23.51 -23.62
N ASN A 492 -9.19 -22.34 -23.10
CA ASN A 492 -10.03 -21.53 -22.21
C ASN A 492 -10.02 -20.07 -22.63
N VAL A 493 -11.19 -19.47 -22.80
CA VAL A 493 -11.38 -18.04 -23.09
C VAL A 493 -12.16 -17.41 -21.95
N ASN A 494 -11.55 -16.46 -21.23
CA ASN A 494 -12.16 -15.75 -20.11
C ASN A 494 -12.11 -14.24 -20.31
N TYR A 495 -13.21 -13.58 -19.98
CA TYR A 495 -13.36 -12.13 -19.91
C TYR A 495 -13.59 -11.77 -18.45
N THR A 496 -12.73 -10.92 -17.91
CA THR A 496 -12.78 -10.50 -16.52
C THR A 496 -12.85 -8.98 -16.43
N HIS A 497 -13.82 -8.48 -15.67
CA HIS A 497 -13.91 -7.07 -15.28
C HIS A 497 -13.46 -6.94 -13.83
N VAL A 498 -12.43 -6.13 -13.59
CA VAL A 498 -11.85 -5.90 -12.27
C VAL A 498 -12.16 -4.47 -11.82
N LYS A 499 -12.92 -4.35 -10.74
CA LYS A 499 -13.33 -3.07 -10.14
C LYS A 499 -12.72 -2.89 -8.74
N PRO A 500 -12.07 -1.76 -8.43
CA PRO A 500 -11.72 -1.42 -7.05
C PRO A 500 -13.00 -1.14 -6.26
N ILE A 501 -13.15 -1.74 -5.07
CA ILE A 501 -14.35 -1.52 -4.24
C ILE A 501 -14.02 -0.73 -2.98
N VAL A 502 -14.84 0.27 -2.70
CA VAL A 502 -14.75 1.08 -1.47
C VAL A 502 -15.57 0.45 -0.36
N SER A 503 -16.67 -0.24 -0.69
CA SER A 503 -17.47 -1.00 0.28
C SER A 503 -17.99 -2.36 -0.21
N LEU A 504 -18.12 -3.36 0.68
CA LEU A 504 -18.83 -4.61 0.33
C LEU A 504 -20.30 -4.39 0.01
N LYS A 505 -20.93 -3.33 0.55
CA LYS A 505 -22.31 -2.98 0.24
C LYS A 505 -22.45 -2.62 -1.24
N GLU A 506 -21.49 -1.86 -1.76
CA GLU A 506 -21.42 -1.49 -3.17
C GLU A 506 -21.20 -2.73 -4.03
N ALA A 507 -20.27 -3.61 -3.64
CA ALA A 507 -20.04 -4.88 -4.35
C ALA A 507 -21.29 -5.78 -4.41
N LEU A 508 -22.09 -5.84 -3.34
CA LEU A 508 -23.34 -6.61 -3.32
C LEU A 508 -24.49 -5.94 -4.08
N LYS A 509 -24.40 -4.62 -4.33
CA LYS A 509 -25.36 -3.87 -5.15
C LYS A 509 -25.05 -3.96 -6.64
N GLU A 510 -23.87 -4.44 -7.01
CA GLU A 510 -23.47 -4.57 -8.42
C GLU A 510 -24.46 -5.48 -9.17
N PRO A 511 -25.04 -5.02 -10.29
CA PRO A 511 -25.97 -5.82 -11.07
C PRO A 511 -25.36 -7.15 -11.50
N TYR A 512 -26.10 -8.26 -11.37
CA TYR A 512 -25.65 -9.59 -11.84
C TYR A 512 -25.46 -9.66 -13.35
N LYS A 513 -26.13 -8.80 -14.12
CA LYS A 513 -25.90 -8.67 -15.57
C LYS A 513 -24.45 -8.31 -15.92
N ASN A 514 -23.70 -7.70 -14.99
CA ASN A 514 -22.28 -7.35 -15.19
C ASN A 514 -21.36 -8.57 -15.11
N ILE A 515 -21.82 -9.70 -14.52
CA ILE A 515 -21.08 -10.98 -14.56
C ILE A 515 -20.87 -11.44 -16.00
N LEU A 516 -21.81 -11.14 -16.90
CA LEU A 516 -21.67 -11.42 -18.33
C LEU A 516 -20.77 -10.35 -18.98
N VAL A 517 -19.49 -10.37 -18.60
CA VAL A 517 -18.45 -9.41 -19.03
C VAL A 517 -18.35 -9.29 -20.55
N ASN A 518 -18.72 -10.33 -21.29
CA ASN A 518 -18.76 -10.33 -22.76
C ASN A 518 -19.68 -9.22 -23.31
N PHE A 519 -20.85 -9.02 -22.69
CA PHE A 519 -21.78 -7.95 -23.08
C PHE A 519 -21.28 -6.57 -22.63
N LEU A 520 -20.62 -6.48 -21.48
CA LEU A 520 -19.95 -5.25 -21.03
C LEU A 520 -18.84 -4.85 -22.01
N THR A 521 -18.01 -5.81 -22.43
CA THR A 521 -16.98 -5.63 -23.46
C THR A 521 -17.57 -5.12 -24.77
N LYS A 522 -18.72 -5.68 -25.19
CA LYS A 522 -19.43 -5.24 -26.40
C LYS A 522 -19.94 -3.80 -26.28
N ARG A 523 -20.45 -3.40 -25.11
CA ARG A 523 -20.88 -2.01 -24.84
C ARG A 523 -19.69 -1.04 -24.88
N VAL A 524 -18.61 -1.34 -24.17
CA VAL A 524 -17.36 -0.54 -24.20
C VAL A 524 -16.82 -0.40 -25.63
N LYS A 525 -16.82 -1.49 -26.41
CA LYS A 525 -16.43 -1.46 -27.82
C LYS A 525 -17.34 -0.55 -28.65
N ASN A 526 -18.64 -0.57 -28.41
CA ASN A 526 -19.59 0.27 -29.13
C ASN A 526 -19.40 1.76 -28.78
N SER A 527 -19.09 2.10 -27.52
CA SER A 527 -18.77 3.48 -27.15
C SER A 527 -17.53 3.99 -27.88
N PHE A 528 -16.48 3.17 -28.04
CA PHE A 528 -15.33 3.55 -28.88
C PHE A 528 -15.70 3.66 -30.36
N LYS A 529 -16.61 2.82 -30.86
CA LYS A 529 -17.11 2.93 -32.23
C LYS A 529 -17.83 4.26 -32.46
N GLY A 530 -18.72 4.68 -31.56
CA GLY A 530 -19.45 5.95 -31.62
C GLY A 530 -18.49 7.15 -31.65
N MET A 531 -17.49 7.15 -30.76
CA MET A 531 -16.42 8.15 -30.75
C MET A 531 -15.62 8.17 -32.08
N ALA A 532 -15.30 7.00 -32.66
CA ALA A 532 -14.55 6.93 -33.90
C ALA A 532 -15.34 7.45 -35.11
N SER A 533 -16.65 7.17 -35.18
CA SER A 533 -17.53 7.68 -36.24
C SER A 533 -17.78 9.18 -36.16
N GLY A 534 -17.55 9.81 -35.01
CA GLY A 534 -17.72 11.25 -34.83
C GLY A 534 -16.72 12.11 -35.60
N ALA A 535 -15.73 11.54 -36.29
CA ALA A 535 -14.74 12.28 -37.08
C ALA A 535 -15.35 13.01 -38.29
N GLU A 536 -16.46 12.48 -38.82
CA GLU A 536 -17.11 12.98 -40.04
C GLU A 536 -18.32 13.90 -39.74
N LEU A 537 -18.60 14.16 -38.46
CA LEU A 537 -19.72 14.99 -38.00
C LEU A 537 -19.33 16.47 -37.85
N ASP A 538 -20.33 17.36 -37.89
CA ASP A 538 -20.16 18.76 -37.53
C ASP A 538 -19.74 18.92 -36.05
N GLU A 539 -19.19 20.08 -35.68
CA GLU A 539 -18.57 20.31 -34.36
C GLU A 539 -19.52 20.12 -33.17
N GLU A 540 -20.77 20.59 -33.28
CA GLU A 540 -21.74 20.51 -32.20
C GLU A 540 -22.20 19.05 -32.00
N THR A 541 -22.62 18.39 -33.07
CA THR A 541 -23.05 16.98 -33.05
C THR A 541 -21.92 16.05 -32.62
N ARG A 542 -20.68 16.33 -33.04
CA ARG A 542 -19.48 15.58 -32.66
C ARG A 542 -19.21 15.64 -31.16
N MET A 543 -19.30 16.82 -30.56
CA MET A 543 -19.07 16.98 -29.11
C MET A 543 -20.17 16.31 -28.28
N GLU A 544 -21.42 16.34 -28.77
CA GLU A 544 -22.52 15.61 -28.14
C GLU A 544 -22.30 14.09 -28.19
N GLU A 545 -21.93 13.54 -29.35
CA GLU A 545 -21.68 12.09 -29.52
C GLU A 545 -20.49 11.60 -28.69
N ILE A 546 -19.40 12.39 -28.63
CA ILE A 546 -18.24 12.10 -27.79
C ILE A 546 -18.65 12.13 -26.30
N SER A 547 -19.43 13.12 -25.87
CA SER A 547 -19.92 13.25 -24.49
C SER A 547 -20.81 12.07 -24.09
N ASN A 548 -21.77 11.70 -24.94
CA ASN A 548 -22.65 10.56 -24.74
C ASN A 548 -21.87 9.24 -24.67
N SER A 549 -20.91 9.04 -25.58
CA SER A 549 -20.03 7.88 -25.57
C SER A 549 -19.15 7.84 -24.32
N TYR A 550 -18.68 8.98 -23.82
CA TYR A 550 -17.90 9.05 -22.58
C TYR A 550 -18.74 8.75 -21.35
N LYS A 551 -20.01 9.17 -21.34
CA LYS A 551 -20.97 8.84 -20.29
C LYS A 551 -21.22 7.33 -20.26
N GLU A 552 -21.54 6.72 -21.40
CA GLU A 552 -21.73 5.26 -21.50
C GLU A 552 -20.45 4.48 -21.12
N LEU A 553 -19.29 4.95 -21.57
CA LEU A 553 -18.01 4.36 -21.20
C LEU A 553 -17.76 4.45 -19.69
N SER A 554 -18.14 5.54 -19.04
CA SER A 554 -17.95 5.73 -17.60
C SER A 554 -18.92 4.92 -16.75
N GLU A 555 -20.10 4.59 -17.27
CA GLU A 555 -21.03 3.66 -16.64
C GLU A 555 -20.58 2.19 -16.73
N ASN A 556 -19.83 1.83 -17.78
CA ASN A 556 -19.40 0.45 -18.02
C ASN A 556 -17.94 0.15 -17.65
N LEU A 557 -17.06 1.16 -17.66
CA LEU A 557 -15.64 1.05 -17.31
C LEU A 557 -15.18 2.33 -16.60
N GLY A 558 -15.25 2.32 -15.28
CA GLY A 558 -14.84 3.43 -14.41
C GLY A 558 -13.33 3.64 -14.35
N VAL A 559 -12.92 4.78 -13.78
CA VAL A 559 -11.49 5.07 -13.55
C VAL A 559 -10.93 4.11 -12.48
N GLY A 560 -9.79 3.49 -12.76
CA GLY A 560 -9.18 2.47 -11.92
C GLY A 560 -9.67 1.04 -12.19
N GLU A 561 -10.60 0.86 -13.14
CA GLU A 561 -11.10 -0.45 -13.55
C GLU A 561 -10.28 -1.05 -14.69
N SER A 562 -10.26 -2.38 -14.77
CA SER A 562 -9.62 -3.13 -15.85
C SER A 562 -10.60 -4.07 -16.52
N LEU A 563 -10.56 -4.10 -17.85
CA LEU A 563 -11.17 -5.16 -18.66
C LEU A 563 -10.05 -6.08 -19.17
N ILE A 564 -10.18 -7.38 -18.91
CA ILE A 564 -9.15 -8.38 -19.22
C ILE A 564 -9.77 -9.47 -20.09
N ILE A 565 -9.17 -9.75 -21.23
CA ILE A 565 -9.51 -10.88 -22.10
C ILE A 565 -8.32 -11.83 -22.08
N SER A 566 -8.54 -13.11 -21.79
CA SER A 566 -7.47 -14.10 -21.71
C SER A 566 -7.84 -15.39 -22.42
N GLU A 567 -6.93 -15.85 -23.29
CA GLU A 567 -7.07 -17.05 -24.09
C GLU A 567 -5.90 -17.98 -23.77
N ASN A 568 -6.20 -19.17 -23.24
CA ASN A 568 -5.20 -20.15 -22.85
C ASN A 568 -5.34 -21.41 -23.71
N LEU A 569 -4.22 -21.91 -24.24
CA LEU A 569 -4.09 -23.24 -24.81
C LEU A 569 -3.14 -24.05 -23.92
N VAL A 570 -3.63 -25.17 -23.38
CA VAL A 570 -2.96 -25.94 -22.33
C VAL A 570 -2.95 -27.43 -22.66
N PRO A 571 -1.96 -27.90 -23.46
CA PRO A 571 -1.61 -29.32 -23.49
C PRO A 571 -1.07 -29.75 -22.12
N ASP A 572 -1.64 -30.81 -21.55
CA ASP A 572 -1.31 -31.34 -20.22
C ASP A 572 -1.25 -32.87 -20.29
N ILE A 573 -0.18 -33.43 -19.75
CA ILE A 573 -0.04 -34.87 -19.53
C ILE A 573 0.18 -35.05 -18.04
N SER A 574 -0.74 -35.73 -17.40
CA SER A 574 -0.71 -35.97 -15.96
C SER A 574 -0.94 -37.43 -15.63
N VAL A 575 -0.26 -37.91 -14.59
CA VAL A 575 -0.47 -39.22 -13.98
C VAL A 575 -0.89 -38.97 -12.54
N SER A 576 -1.93 -39.68 -12.10
CA SER A 576 -2.43 -39.62 -10.72
C SER A 576 -2.60 -41.03 -10.15
N LEU A 577 -2.39 -41.15 -8.85
CA LEU A 577 -2.55 -42.37 -8.07
C LEU A 577 -3.32 -42.03 -6.79
N ARG A 578 -4.24 -42.90 -6.39
CA ARG A 578 -5.04 -42.76 -5.18
C ARG A 578 -5.35 -44.14 -4.59
N GLY A 579 -5.26 -44.25 -3.27
CA GLY A 579 -5.68 -45.45 -2.55
C GLY A 579 -5.67 -45.25 -1.03
N PRO A 580 -6.22 -46.20 -0.28
CA PRO A 580 -6.14 -46.20 1.18
C PRO A 580 -4.70 -46.51 1.65
N LEU A 581 -4.31 -45.91 2.78
CA LEU A 581 -3.07 -46.24 3.49
C LEU A 581 -3.35 -47.16 4.69
N PHE A 582 -4.13 -46.70 5.67
CA PHE A 582 -4.54 -47.43 6.88
C PHE A 582 -5.70 -46.71 7.59
N ASN A 583 -6.55 -47.43 8.34
CA ASN A 583 -7.65 -46.89 9.16
C ASN A 583 -8.55 -45.84 8.47
N GLY A 584 -8.87 -46.06 7.19
CA GLY A 584 -9.73 -45.14 6.40
C GLY A 584 -9.04 -43.88 5.88
N ILE A 585 -7.73 -43.70 6.11
CA ILE A 585 -6.94 -42.60 5.52
C ILE A 585 -6.67 -42.92 4.05
N THR A 586 -6.93 -41.97 3.16
CA THR A 586 -6.60 -42.06 1.74
C THR A 586 -5.41 -41.18 1.40
N ALA A 587 -4.49 -41.72 0.62
CA ALA A 587 -3.42 -40.96 0.00
C ALA A 587 -3.72 -40.73 -1.48
N SER A 588 -3.36 -39.54 -1.96
CA SER A 588 -3.36 -39.23 -3.38
C SER A 588 -2.04 -38.58 -3.78
N GLY A 589 -1.61 -38.85 -5.00
CA GLY A 589 -0.45 -38.25 -5.63
C GLY A 589 -0.74 -37.99 -7.09
N SER A 590 -0.26 -36.87 -7.62
CA SER A 590 -0.26 -36.64 -9.06
C SER A 590 1.00 -35.93 -9.50
N SER A 591 1.45 -36.20 -10.71
CA SER A 591 2.55 -35.48 -11.35
C SER A 591 2.26 -35.31 -12.82
N GLY A 592 2.68 -34.19 -13.38
CA GLY A 592 2.45 -33.92 -14.78
C GLY A 592 3.35 -32.85 -15.34
N VAL A 593 3.30 -32.74 -16.66
CA VAL A 593 3.92 -31.68 -17.43
C VAL A 593 2.83 -31.04 -18.29
N ARG A 594 2.73 -29.71 -18.22
CA ARG A 594 1.85 -28.95 -19.11
C ARG A 594 2.61 -27.85 -19.82
N TYR A 595 2.24 -27.65 -21.07
CA TYR A 595 2.61 -26.48 -21.84
C TYR A 595 1.45 -25.49 -21.76
N LYS A 596 1.74 -24.23 -21.44
CA LYS A 596 0.73 -23.18 -21.35
C LYS A 596 1.10 -22.07 -22.32
N THR A 597 0.25 -21.86 -23.32
CA THR A 597 0.26 -20.66 -24.16
C THR A 597 -0.85 -19.75 -23.67
N LEU A 598 -0.53 -18.50 -23.34
CA LEU A 598 -1.51 -17.46 -23.02
C LEU A 598 -1.38 -16.31 -24.01
N LYS A 599 -2.52 -15.85 -24.51
CA LYS A 599 -2.71 -14.50 -25.07
C LYS A 599 -3.62 -13.72 -24.13
N ARG A 600 -3.23 -12.52 -23.74
CA ARG A 600 -4.01 -11.68 -22.82
C ARG A 600 -4.02 -10.23 -23.30
N ILE A 601 -5.19 -9.61 -23.25
CA ILE A 601 -5.40 -8.18 -23.49
C ILE A 601 -5.93 -7.60 -22.19
N GLN A 602 -5.27 -6.59 -21.64
CA GLN A 602 -5.81 -5.81 -20.53
C GLN A 602 -5.94 -4.35 -20.96
N ILE A 603 -7.16 -3.81 -20.83
CA ILE A 603 -7.46 -2.40 -20.97
C ILE A 603 -7.72 -1.84 -19.57
N TYR A 604 -6.83 -0.96 -19.11
CA TYR A 604 -6.91 -0.30 -17.82
C TYR A 604 -7.22 1.19 -18.01
N ARG A 605 -8.33 1.66 -17.44
CA ARG A 605 -8.69 3.08 -17.48
C ARG A 605 -7.97 3.82 -16.35
N LYS A 606 -6.85 4.47 -16.66
CA LYS A 606 -5.99 5.14 -15.68
C LYS A 606 -6.57 6.47 -15.20
N SER A 607 -7.15 7.25 -16.11
CA SER A 607 -7.82 8.52 -15.82
C SER A 607 -9.10 8.63 -16.65
N ARG A 608 -9.77 9.79 -16.61
CA ARG A 608 -10.95 10.04 -17.45
C ARG A 608 -10.66 9.85 -18.94
N THR A 609 -9.48 10.28 -19.40
CA THR A 609 -9.08 10.32 -20.82
C THR A 609 -7.91 9.37 -21.17
N ARG A 610 -7.17 8.81 -20.21
CA ARG A 610 -6.01 7.93 -20.50
C ARG A 610 -6.28 6.46 -20.26
N PHE A 611 -5.89 5.64 -21.24
CA PHE A 611 -6.06 4.19 -21.25
C PHE A 611 -4.71 3.50 -21.43
N HIS A 612 -4.38 2.62 -20.51
CA HIS A 612 -3.25 1.72 -20.65
C HIS A 612 -3.72 0.40 -21.24
N VAL A 613 -3.07 -0.04 -22.31
CA VAL A 613 -3.34 -1.32 -22.94
C VAL A 613 -2.12 -2.20 -22.90
N TYR A 614 -2.30 -3.40 -22.35
CA TYR A 614 -1.29 -4.45 -22.28
C TYR A 614 -1.71 -5.60 -23.18
N PHE A 615 -0.83 -5.99 -24.09
CA PHE A 615 -1.01 -7.18 -24.91
C PHE A 615 0.11 -8.17 -24.57
N ASP A 616 -0.27 -9.21 -23.82
CA ASP A 616 0.66 -10.16 -23.25
C ASP A 616 0.59 -11.51 -23.97
N ASN A 617 1.75 -12.03 -24.34
CA ASN A 617 1.91 -13.35 -24.92
C ASN A 617 2.90 -14.16 -24.07
N GLY A 618 2.47 -15.29 -23.53
CA GLY A 618 3.28 -16.11 -22.63
C GLY A 618 3.30 -17.58 -23.03
N ASN A 619 4.48 -18.18 -23.10
CA ASN A 619 4.68 -19.61 -23.38
C ASN A 619 5.48 -20.23 -22.24
N LEU A 620 4.89 -21.16 -21.48
CA LEU A 620 5.54 -21.83 -20.34
C LEU A 620 5.45 -23.34 -20.45
N VAL A 621 6.50 -24.01 -19.97
CA VAL A 621 6.48 -25.41 -19.59
C VAL A 621 6.45 -25.48 -18.07
N GLU A 622 5.44 -26.15 -17.51
CA GLU A 622 5.32 -26.41 -16.08
C GLU A 622 5.44 -27.91 -15.81
N ALA A 623 6.43 -28.29 -15.02
CA ALA A 623 6.47 -29.61 -14.37
C ALA A 623 5.94 -29.46 -12.94
N TYR A 624 4.94 -30.26 -12.58
CA TYR A 624 4.30 -30.16 -11.28
C TYR A 624 4.09 -31.54 -10.65
N GLY A 625 4.04 -31.54 -9.32
CA GLY A 625 3.70 -32.69 -8.51
C GLY A 625 2.84 -32.26 -7.34
N ASN A 626 1.75 -32.97 -7.09
CA ASN A 626 0.84 -32.76 -5.97
C ASN A 626 0.73 -34.05 -5.17
N GLY A 627 0.47 -33.95 -3.88
CA GLY A 627 0.15 -35.09 -3.05
C GLY A 627 -0.66 -34.67 -1.84
N GLY A 628 -1.43 -35.59 -1.27
CA GLY A 628 -2.25 -35.29 -0.13
C GLY A 628 -2.67 -36.51 0.66
N LEU A 629 -3.07 -36.27 1.91
CA LEU A 629 -3.67 -37.23 2.81
C LEU A 629 -5.05 -36.70 3.22
N ALA A 630 -6.06 -37.56 3.16
CA ALA A 630 -7.42 -37.22 3.54
C ALA A 630 -8.04 -38.31 4.42
N TYR A 631 -8.73 -37.87 5.47
CA TYR A 631 -9.59 -38.70 6.32
C TYR A 631 -10.88 -37.91 6.56
N LEU A 632 -11.95 -38.27 5.86
CA LEU A 632 -13.20 -37.52 5.71
C LEU A 632 -13.02 -36.14 5.03
N ILE A 633 -12.07 -35.34 5.51
CA ILE A 633 -11.58 -34.09 4.95
C ILE A 633 -10.08 -34.19 4.60
N PRO A 634 -9.58 -33.37 3.66
CA PRO A 634 -8.14 -33.21 3.43
C PRO A 634 -7.40 -32.75 4.70
N ILE A 635 -6.44 -33.55 5.16
CA ILE A 635 -5.59 -33.23 6.31
C ILE A 635 -4.29 -32.57 5.85
N PHE A 636 -3.66 -33.14 4.83
CA PHE A 636 -2.37 -32.68 4.32
C PHE A 636 -2.43 -32.51 2.81
N ASN A 637 -1.87 -31.42 2.30
CA ASN A 637 -1.68 -31.18 0.87
C ASN A 637 -0.26 -30.64 0.64
N GLY A 638 0.47 -31.25 -0.27
CA GLY A 638 1.76 -30.80 -0.77
C GLY A 638 1.67 -30.53 -2.28
N ALA A 639 2.30 -29.46 -2.74
CA ALA A 639 2.43 -29.17 -4.15
C ALA A 639 3.83 -28.62 -4.46
N SER A 640 4.44 -29.10 -5.53
CA SER A 640 5.71 -28.61 -6.05
C SER A 640 5.54 -28.28 -7.53
N LYS A 641 6.11 -27.16 -7.96
CA LYS A 641 6.00 -26.69 -9.33
C LYS A 641 7.31 -26.06 -9.79
N LYS A 642 7.76 -26.44 -10.98
CA LYS A 642 8.86 -25.81 -11.70
C LYS A 642 8.31 -25.27 -13.01
N THR A 643 8.51 -23.98 -13.25
CA THR A 643 7.99 -23.26 -14.41
C THR A 643 9.14 -22.63 -15.18
N VAL A 644 9.23 -22.88 -16.48
CA VAL A 644 10.25 -22.30 -17.36
C VAL A 644 9.57 -21.81 -18.64
N GLY A 645 9.94 -20.63 -19.13
CA GLY A 645 9.43 -20.17 -20.42
C GLY A 645 9.66 -18.69 -20.68
N LYS A 646 8.89 -18.13 -21.62
CA LYS A 646 9.02 -16.76 -22.10
C LYS A 646 7.70 -16.00 -21.96
N MET A 647 7.79 -14.70 -21.72
CA MET A 647 6.65 -13.79 -21.66
C MET A 647 7.02 -12.50 -22.40
N ASN A 648 6.13 -12.03 -23.28
CA ASN A 648 6.28 -10.81 -24.04
C ASN A 648 5.09 -9.91 -23.73
N ILE A 649 5.35 -8.66 -23.35
CA ILE A 649 4.33 -7.64 -23.07
C ILE A 649 4.53 -6.51 -24.04
N ASN A 650 3.50 -6.17 -24.80
CA ASN A 650 3.44 -4.97 -25.63
C ASN A 650 2.56 -3.94 -24.90
N PHE A 651 3.10 -2.76 -24.63
CA PHE A 651 2.43 -1.72 -23.86
C PHE A 651 2.11 -0.50 -24.73
N PHE A 652 0.88 -0.01 -24.61
CA PHE A 652 0.39 1.22 -25.24
C PHE A 652 -0.25 2.12 -24.18
N ASP A 653 -0.02 3.43 -24.28
CA ASP A 653 -0.66 4.47 -23.48
C ASP A 653 -1.42 5.40 -24.42
N PHE A 654 -2.74 5.22 -24.51
CA PHE A 654 -3.61 5.97 -25.40
C PHE A 654 -4.19 7.19 -24.66
N ASN A 655 -4.02 8.37 -25.26
CA ASN A 655 -4.69 9.59 -24.83
C ASN A 655 -5.96 9.81 -25.66
N LEU A 656 -7.11 9.82 -25.00
CA LEU A 656 -8.43 10.07 -25.58
C LEU A 656 -8.96 11.46 -25.17
N ASP A 657 -8.10 12.42 -24.85
CA ASP A 657 -8.56 13.79 -24.62
C ASP A 657 -9.35 14.29 -25.84
N PRO A 658 -10.62 14.70 -25.69
CA PRO A 658 -11.44 15.14 -26.81
C PRO A 658 -11.04 16.50 -27.38
N ASP A 659 -10.18 17.28 -26.70
CA ASP A 659 -9.64 18.51 -27.27
C ASP A 659 -8.66 18.19 -28.41
N LEU A 660 -9.13 18.37 -29.65
CA LEU A 660 -8.36 18.09 -30.86
C LEU A 660 -7.18 19.05 -31.06
N ASN A 661 -7.20 20.24 -30.45
CA ASN A 661 -6.07 21.17 -30.50
C ASN A 661 -4.92 20.66 -29.63
N GLU A 662 -5.25 20.04 -28.49
CA GLU A 662 -4.26 19.45 -27.58
C GLU A 662 -3.90 18.01 -27.93
N ASN A 663 -4.80 17.28 -28.60
CA ASN A 663 -4.66 15.87 -28.94
C ASN A 663 -5.09 15.56 -30.39
N PRO A 664 -4.25 15.86 -31.39
CA PRO A 664 -4.55 15.57 -32.79
C PRO A 664 -4.67 14.06 -33.09
N GLU A 665 -4.15 13.19 -32.21
CA GLU A 665 -4.23 11.73 -32.37
C GLU A 665 -5.51 11.11 -31.76
N PHE A 666 -6.47 11.90 -31.27
CA PHE A 666 -7.70 11.41 -30.62
C PHE A 666 -8.39 10.30 -31.43
N TYR A 667 -8.78 10.55 -32.68
CA TYR A 667 -9.50 9.59 -33.50
C TYR A 667 -8.69 8.34 -33.83
N LYS A 668 -7.38 8.50 -34.05
CA LYS A 668 -6.46 7.38 -34.25
C LYS A 668 -6.43 6.49 -33.01
N ASN A 669 -6.34 7.08 -31.81
CA ASN A 669 -6.29 6.37 -30.54
C ASN A 669 -7.61 5.66 -30.23
N VAL A 670 -8.76 6.31 -30.47
CA VAL A 670 -10.09 5.70 -30.34
C VAL A 670 -10.22 4.51 -31.31
N THR A 671 -9.86 4.70 -32.57
CA THR A 671 -9.92 3.66 -33.61
C THR A 671 -9.03 2.48 -33.25
N ASN A 672 -7.82 2.74 -32.74
CA ASN A 672 -6.92 1.69 -32.26
C ASN A 672 -7.55 0.86 -31.13
N LEU A 673 -8.17 1.50 -30.13
CA LEU A 673 -8.86 0.80 -29.04
C LEU A 673 -10.05 -0.02 -29.52
N TYR A 674 -10.85 0.53 -30.44
CA TYR A 674 -11.94 -0.19 -31.07
C TYR A 674 -11.44 -1.44 -31.80
N SER A 675 -10.40 -1.32 -32.62
CA SER A 675 -9.82 -2.45 -33.37
C SER A 675 -9.20 -3.50 -32.44
N ILE A 676 -8.51 -3.12 -31.36
CA ILE A 676 -7.99 -4.07 -30.35
C ILE A 676 -9.11 -4.91 -29.76
N LEU A 677 -10.26 -4.31 -29.42
CA LEU A 677 -11.40 -5.03 -28.87
C LEU A 677 -12.16 -5.87 -29.92
N LYS A 678 -12.16 -5.42 -31.18
CA LYS A 678 -12.82 -6.11 -32.28
C LYS A 678 -12.03 -7.31 -32.76
N ASP A 679 -10.76 -7.10 -33.09
CA ASP A 679 -9.92 -8.05 -33.83
C ASP A 679 -9.01 -8.87 -32.89
N ARG A 680 -8.81 -8.42 -31.64
CA ARG A 680 -7.92 -9.05 -30.64
C ARG A 680 -6.49 -9.23 -31.13
N SER A 681 -6.08 -8.41 -32.08
CA SER A 681 -4.74 -8.40 -32.65
C SER A 681 -4.13 -7.00 -32.54
N LEU A 682 -2.83 -6.92 -32.81
CA LEU A 682 -2.11 -5.65 -32.90
C LEU A 682 -1.90 -5.19 -34.35
N GLU A 683 -2.41 -5.94 -35.33
CA GLU A 683 -2.14 -5.70 -36.76
C GLU A 683 -2.58 -4.31 -37.21
N SER A 684 -3.73 -3.84 -36.70
CA SER A 684 -4.29 -2.53 -37.02
C SER A 684 -3.68 -1.36 -36.23
N VAL A 685 -2.86 -1.64 -35.21
CA VAL A 685 -2.35 -0.64 -34.25
C VAL A 685 -0.89 -0.28 -34.54
N GLY A 686 -0.14 -1.21 -35.14
CA GLY A 686 1.27 -1.06 -35.46
C GLY A 686 2.22 -1.50 -34.34
N GLU A 687 3.48 -1.03 -34.40
CA GLU A 687 4.49 -1.41 -33.43
C GLU A 687 4.26 -0.77 -32.05
N ALA A 688 4.28 -1.60 -31.01
CA ALA A 688 4.18 -1.10 -29.64
C ALA A 688 5.38 -0.22 -29.27
N PRO A 689 5.16 0.97 -28.67
CA PRO A 689 6.23 1.88 -28.29
C PRO A 689 7.17 1.26 -27.25
N VAL A 690 6.65 0.35 -26.41
CA VAL A 690 7.40 -0.37 -25.39
C VAL A 690 7.10 -1.85 -25.49
N ARG A 691 8.16 -2.66 -25.64
CA ARG A 691 8.08 -4.12 -25.65
C ARG A 691 8.94 -4.70 -24.54
N ILE A 692 8.36 -5.53 -23.68
CA ILE A 692 9.06 -6.16 -22.56
C ILE A 692 9.13 -7.67 -22.83
N LYS A 693 10.34 -8.20 -23.04
CA LYS A 693 10.58 -9.64 -23.21
C LYS A 693 11.19 -10.21 -21.94
N SER A 694 10.63 -11.30 -21.42
CA SER A 694 11.02 -11.91 -20.15
C SER A 694 11.29 -13.40 -20.33
N ASN A 695 12.45 -13.89 -19.87
CA ASN A 695 12.72 -15.32 -19.69
C ASN A 695 12.56 -15.69 -18.21
N ILE A 696 11.66 -16.63 -17.92
CA ILE A 696 11.25 -16.99 -16.56
C ILE A 696 11.81 -18.37 -16.20
N ASN A 697 12.30 -18.51 -14.97
CA ASN A 697 12.67 -19.80 -14.38
C ASN A 697 12.32 -19.82 -12.89
N ASP A 698 11.17 -20.40 -12.56
CA ASP A 698 10.60 -20.38 -11.22
C ASP A 698 10.48 -21.78 -10.63
N ASN A 699 10.70 -21.87 -9.32
CA ASN A 699 10.46 -23.06 -8.52
C ASN A 699 9.59 -22.65 -7.34
N SER A 700 8.52 -23.39 -7.07
CA SER A 700 7.67 -23.17 -5.91
C SER A 700 7.29 -24.47 -5.25
N THR A 701 7.14 -24.44 -3.93
CA THR A 701 6.67 -25.56 -3.13
C THR A 701 5.68 -25.03 -2.11
N LYS A 702 4.57 -25.73 -1.94
CA LYS A 702 3.45 -25.35 -1.08
C LYS A 702 3.09 -26.54 -0.21
N PHE A 703 2.76 -26.26 1.03
CA PHE A 703 2.34 -27.24 2.01
C PHE A 703 1.14 -26.68 2.77
N SER A 704 0.18 -27.53 3.03
CA SER A 704 -0.97 -27.24 3.87
C SER A 704 -1.19 -28.41 4.81
N LEU A 705 -1.39 -28.11 6.09
CA LEU A 705 -1.75 -29.07 7.12
C LEU A 705 -2.95 -28.50 7.86
N LEU A 706 -4.15 -29.01 7.57
CA LEU A 706 -5.44 -28.48 8.03
C LEU A 706 -5.55 -26.98 7.72
N PHE A 707 -5.48 -26.13 8.74
CA PHE A 707 -5.52 -24.67 8.62
C PHE A 707 -4.13 -24.03 8.46
N PHE A 708 -3.03 -24.74 8.67
CA PHE A 708 -1.68 -24.19 8.46
C PHE A 708 -1.32 -24.22 6.97
N VAL A 709 -0.74 -23.13 6.46
CA VAL A 709 -0.28 -23.01 5.07
C VAL A 709 1.14 -22.47 5.04
N SER A 710 1.98 -23.09 4.23
CA SER A 710 3.36 -22.67 3.97
C SER A 710 3.64 -22.68 2.48
N LYS A 711 4.34 -21.66 1.99
CA LYS A 711 4.78 -21.54 0.61
C LYS A 711 6.24 -21.12 0.57
N PHE A 712 6.92 -21.62 -0.44
CA PHE A 712 8.29 -21.30 -0.73
C PHE A 712 8.44 -21.08 -2.22
N ALA A 713 9.11 -20.00 -2.63
CA ALA A 713 9.36 -19.74 -4.04
C ALA A 713 10.79 -19.23 -4.28
N ARG A 714 11.39 -19.70 -5.37
CA ARG A 714 12.64 -19.19 -5.95
C ARG A 714 12.38 -18.80 -7.38
N LYS A 715 12.56 -17.51 -7.69
CA LYS A 715 12.22 -16.96 -8.99
C LYS A 715 13.45 -16.42 -9.70
N LEU A 716 13.42 -16.47 -11.02
CA LEU A 716 14.37 -15.79 -11.89
C LEU A 716 13.59 -15.19 -13.05
N ASN A 717 13.89 -13.93 -13.37
CA ASN A 717 13.42 -13.22 -14.53
C ASN A 717 14.61 -12.54 -15.20
N ASP A 718 14.80 -12.79 -16.49
CA ASP A 718 15.76 -12.08 -17.33
C ASP A 718 14.95 -11.28 -18.35
N LEU A 719 14.96 -9.96 -18.18
CA LEU A 719 14.02 -9.00 -18.74
C LEU A 719 14.77 -8.07 -19.71
N VAL A 720 14.27 -7.95 -20.93
CA VAL A 720 14.73 -6.98 -21.93
C VAL A 720 13.59 -6.02 -22.23
N VAL A 721 13.80 -4.73 -21.98
CA VAL A 721 12.88 -3.64 -22.31
C VAL A 721 13.39 -2.99 -23.59
N LYS A 722 12.57 -3.05 -24.64
CA LYS A 722 12.84 -2.44 -25.95
C LYS A 722 11.98 -1.20 -26.13
N PHE A 723 12.59 -0.15 -26.63
CA PHE A 723 11.96 1.13 -26.92
C PHE A 723 11.97 1.39 -28.41
N SER A 724 10.87 1.93 -28.95
CA SER A 724 10.90 2.48 -30.30
C SER A 724 11.79 3.72 -30.32
N GLY A 725 12.87 3.70 -31.11
CA GLY A 725 13.80 4.84 -31.25
C GLY A 725 14.84 5.02 -30.13
N ALA A 726 14.98 4.07 -29.19
CA ALA A 726 16.03 4.12 -28.17
C ALA A 726 16.67 2.74 -27.92
N GLU A 727 17.82 2.73 -27.25
CA GLU A 727 18.57 1.50 -26.98
C GLU A 727 17.81 0.54 -26.04
N ASP A 728 17.95 -0.76 -26.32
CA ASP A 728 17.41 -1.82 -25.49
C ASP A 728 18.09 -1.83 -24.11
N THR A 729 17.32 -2.11 -23.06
CA THR A 729 17.88 -2.26 -21.71
C THR A 729 17.55 -3.64 -21.13
N ARG A 730 18.57 -4.31 -20.60
CA ARG A 730 18.44 -5.66 -20.02
C ARG A 730 18.67 -5.68 -18.51
N TYR A 731 17.84 -6.45 -17.82
CA TYR A 731 17.80 -6.57 -16.37
C TYR A 731 17.73 -8.03 -15.98
N VAL A 732 18.32 -8.37 -14.85
CA VAL A 732 18.08 -9.65 -14.19
C VAL A 732 17.44 -9.42 -12.84
N ALA A 733 16.42 -10.21 -12.51
CA ALA A 733 15.77 -10.23 -11.20
C ALA A 733 15.66 -11.65 -10.69
N THR A 734 16.03 -11.86 -9.43
CA THR A 734 15.82 -13.14 -8.75
C THR A 734 15.23 -12.91 -7.38
N SER A 735 14.34 -13.80 -6.95
CA SER A 735 13.75 -13.75 -5.62
C SER A 735 13.88 -15.07 -4.89
N TYR A 736 14.06 -14.99 -3.57
CA TYR A 736 14.07 -16.11 -2.65
C TYR A 736 13.12 -15.79 -1.50
N GLY A 737 11.96 -16.43 -1.50
CA GLY A 737 10.89 -16.08 -0.59
C GLY A 737 10.19 -17.27 0.07
N SER A 738 9.61 -16.98 1.22
CA SER A 738 8.76 -17.90 1.99
C SER A 738 7.57 -17.16 2.58
N GLN A 739 6.42 -17.82 2.61
CA GLN A 739 5.21 -17.36 3.27
C GLN A 739 4.70 -18.47 4.18
N SER A 740 4.24 -18.13 5.38
CA SER A 740 3.58 -19.09 6.28
C SER A 740 2.42 -18.42 7.00
N GLY A 741 1.36 -19.15 7.30
CA GLY A 741 0.16 -18.57 7.88
C GLY A 741 -0.90 -19.58 8.32
N LEU A 742 -2.00 -19.04 8.84
CA LEU A 742 -3.16 -19.80 9.34
C LEU A 742 -4.40 -19.36 8.56
N ASN A 743 -5.00 -20.29 7.81
CA ASN A 743 -6.18 -20.10 6.98
C ASN A 743 -7.39 -20.85 7.55
N TYR A 744 -7.99 -20.27 8.60
CA TYR A 744 -9.18 -20.83 9.23
C TYR A 744 -10.40 -20.85 8.30
N MET A 745 -10.54 -19.85 7.43
CA MET A 745 -11.68 -19.76 6.52
C MET A 745 -11.73 -20.95 5.56
N ASN A 746 -10.60 -21.28 4.94
CA ASN A 746 -10.52 -22.42 4.03
C ASN A 746 -10.78 -23.76 4.74
N PHE A 747 -10.28 -23.91 5.97
CA PHE A 747 -10.56 -25.08 6.80
C PHE A 747 -12.04 -25.23 7.13
N MET A 748 -12.72 -24.14 7.53
CA MET A 748 -14.16 -24.15 7.77
C MET A 748 -14.96 -24.48 6.51
N LYS A 749 -14.60 -23.92 5.35
CA LYS A 749 -15.22 -24.27 4.06
C LYS A 749 -15.05 -25.75 3.73
N THR A 750 -13.89 -26.33 4.07
CA THR A 750 -13.61 -27.76 3.86
C THR A 750 -14.52 -28.64 4.73
N ILE A 751 -14.70 -28.29 6.01
CA ILE A 751 -15.63 -28.98 6.91
C ILE A 751 -17.08 -28.82 6.41
N ALA A 752 -17.47 -27.59 6.04
CA ALA A 752 -18.81 -27.32 5.52
C ALA A 752 -19.10 -28.16 4.27
N ASN A 753 -18.14 -28.26 3.33
CA ASN A 753 -18.27 -29.10 2.15
C ASN A 753 -18.45 -30.58 2.47
N TYR A 754 -17.82 -31.10 3.53
CA TYR A 754 -18.02 -32.49 3.95
C TYR A 754 -19.47 -32.75 4.38
N TYR A 755 -20.03 -31.90 5.23
CA TYR A 755 -21.43 -32.04 5.68
C TYR A 755 -22.44 -31.69 4.57
N LEU A 756 -22.16 -30.68 3.74
CA LEU A 756 -23.04 -30.31 2.63
C LEU A 756 -23.20 -31.45 1.64
N LYS A 757 -22.11 -32.18 1.33
CA LYS A 757 -22.17 -33.37 0.48
C LYS A 757 -23.03 -34.51 1.03
N GLN A 758 -23.35 -34.52 2.32
CA GLN A 758 -24.24 -35.52 2.92
C GLN A 758 -25.72 -35.13 2.83
N VAL A 759 -26.03 -33.85 2.61
CA VAL A 759 -27.40 -33.31 2.72
C VAL A 759 -27.91 -32.74 1.39
N PHE A 760 -27.04 -32.15 0.57
CA PHE A 760 -27.41 -31.46 -0.65
C PHE A 760 -26.40 -31.71 -1.77
N GLU A 761 -26.85 -32.35 -2.84
CA GLU A 761 -26.07 -32.51 -4.07
C GLU A 761 -26.22 -31.25 -4.94
N GLY A 762 -25.11 -30.70 -5.41
CA GLY A 762 -25.11 -29.55 -6.34
C GLY A 762 -24.64 -28.20 -5.79
N PHE A 763 -24.23 -28.12 -4.51
CA PHE A 763 -23.55 -26.93 -3.98
C PHE A 763 -22.25 -27.30 -3.26
N SER A 764 -21.17 -26.57 -3.54
CA SER A 764 -19.96 -26.65 -2.72
C SER A 764 -19.22 -25.31 -2.67
N PHE A 765 -18.61 -25.02 -1.53
CA PHE A 765 -17.71 -23.89 -1.40
C PHE A 765 -16.42 -24.15 -2.18
N SER A 766 -15.94 -23.13 -2.90
CA SER A 766 -14.60 -23.16 -3.47
C SER A 766 -13.54 -23.14 -2.36
N VAL A 767 -12.65 -24.13 -2.36
CA VAL A 767 -11.60 -24.35 -1.36
C VAL A 767 -10.24 -24.36 -2.06
N ASN A 768 -9.34 -23.46 -1.65
CA ASN A 768 -7.95 -23.46 -2.07
C ASN A 768 -7.04 -23.61 -0.84
N PRO A 769 -6.47 -24.81 -0.59
CA PRO A 769 -5.64 -25.07 0.59
C PRO A 769 -4.36 -24.24 0.62
N PHE A 770 -3.96 -23.67 -0.52
CA PHE A 770 -2.77 -22.83 -0.64
C PHE A 770 -3.13 -21.36 -0.88
N GLU A 771 -4.34 -20.90 -0.58
CA GLU A 771 -4.64 -19.47 -0.62
C GLU A 771 -3.72 -18.69 0.35
N ASN A 772 -3.41 -17.43 0.05
CA ASN A 772 -2.66 -16.59 1.01
C ASN A 772 -3.53 -16.36 2.25
N ALA A 773 -3.20 -17.06 3.33
CA ALA A 773 -3.85 -16.97 4.63
C ALA A 773 -3.99 -15.54 5.18
N GLY A 774 -3.08 -14.61 4.85
CA GLY A 774 -3.16 -13.22 5.31
C GLY A 774 -4.26 -12.40 4.64
N ARG A 775 -4.80 -12.90 3.52
CA ARG A 775 -5.85 -12.27 2.72
C ARG A 775 -7.23 -12.89 2.97
N THR A 776 -7.33 -13.90 3.83
CA THR A 776 -8.62 -14.50 4.19
C THR A 776 -9.17 -13.88 5.49
N PHE A 777 -10.48 -13.97 5.68
CA PHE A 777 -11.11 -13.47 6.90
C PHE A 777 -10.58 -14.20 8.14
N LYS A 778 -10.19 -13.44 9.18
CA LYS A 778 -9.47 -13.92 10.39
C LYS A 778 -8.15 -14.68 10.15
N GLY A 779 -7.73 -14.85 8.90
CA GLY A 779 -6.46 -15.46 8.58
C GLY A 779 -5.28 -14.53 8.86
N SER A 780 -4.08 -15.09 8.92
CA SER A 780 -2.84 -14.31 9.06
C SER A 780 -1.69 -14.99 8.33
N SER A 781 -0.78 -14.19 7.77
CA SER A 781 0.43 -14.71 7.13
C SER A 781 1.65 -13.83 7.41
N LYS A 782 2.82 -14.46 7.38
CA LYS A 782 4.14 -13.81 7.44
C LYS A 782 4.89 -14.18 6.18
N THR A 783 5.30 -13.17 5.42
CA THR A 783 6.13 -13.32 4.21
C THR A 783 7.53 -12.75 4.47
N LYS A 784 8.53 -13.50 4.04
CA LYS A 784 9.95 -13.09 4.00
C LYS A 784 10.41 -13.29 2.57
N ASP A 785 10.85 -12.24 1.90
CA ASP A 785 11.32 -12.32 0.51
C ASP A 785 12.60 -11.50 0.35
N MET A 786 13.61 -12.08 -0.29
CA MET A 786 14.81 -11.38 -0.73
C MET A 786 14.79 -11.30 -2.24
N ARG A 787 14.77 -10.08 -2.77
CA ARG A 787 14.87 -9.79 -4.20
C ARG A 787 16.26 -9.24 -4.52
N PHE A 788 16.91 -9.75 -5.55
CA PHE A 788 18.14 -9.19 -6.13
C PHE A 788 17.85 -8.76 -7.56
N GLU A 789 18.30 -7.57 -7.93
CA GLU A 789 18.15 -6.97 -9.25
C GLU A 789 19.49 -6.38 -9.72
N ALA A 790 19.73 -6.39 -11.03
CA ALA A 790 20.85 -5.68 -11.64
C ALA A 790 20.55 -5.34 -13.10
N LYS A 791 21.19 -4.27 -13.60
CA LYS A 791 21.27 -3.95 -15.04
C LYS A 791 22.47 -4.65 -15.67
N ILE A 792 22.36 -4.96 -16.95
CA ILE A 792 23.44 -5.58 -17.73
C ILE A 792 24.06 -4.52 -18.65
N ARG A 793 25.39 -4.37 -18.66
CA ARG A 793 26.09 -3.35 -19.46
C ARG A 793 25.99 -3.67 -20.95
N ASP A 794 26.48 -4.84 -21.34
CA ASP A 794 26.30 -5.39 -22.69
C ASP A 794 25.02 -6.22 -22.73
N VAL A 795 23.99 -5.69 -23.38
CA VAL A 795 22.67 -6.32 -23.55
C VAL A 795 22.77 -7.73 -24.15
N ASN A 796 23.73 -7.94 -25.05
CA ASN A 796 23.97 -9.22 -25.73
C ASN A 796 24.97 -10.12 -24.97
N GLY A 797 25.71 -9.56 -24.03
CA GLY A 797 26.72 -10.23 -23.23
C GLY A 797 26.17 -11.21 -22.19
N LYS A 798 27.10 -11.94 -21.54
CA LYS A 798 26.77 -12.88 -20.47
C LYS A 798 26.30 -12.13 -19.21
N THR A 799 25.34 -12.68 -18.48
CA THR A 799 24.88 -12.12 -17.20
C THR A 799 25.77 -12.56 -16.03
N ASN A 800 27.08 -12.32 -16.10
CA ASN A 800 28.02 -12.56 -15.01
C ASN A 800 28.13 -11.32 -14.09
N LEU A 801 28.90 -11.41 -13.00
CA LEU A 801 29.01 -10.31 -12.03
C LEU A 801 29.71 -9.06 -12.58
N ASP A 802 30.61 -9.23 -13.54
CA ASP A 802 31.42 -8.14 -14.11
C ASP A 802 30.63 -7.30 -15.12
N ASN A 803 29.72 -7.94 -15.86
CA ASN A 803 28.78 -7.28 -16.78
C ASN A 803 27.56 -6.68 -16.05
N MET A 804 27.46 -6.82 -14.72
CA MET A 804 26.37 -6.25 -13.93
C MET A 804 26.75 -4.90 -13.32
N TYR A 805 25.80 -3.98 -13.36
CA TYR A 805 25.87 -2.70 -12.66
C TYR A 805 24.51 -2.36 -12.05
N SER A 806 24.48 -1.35 -11.17
CA SER A 806 23.28 -0.98 -10.41
C SER A 806 22.71 -2.16 -9.61
N LYS A 807 23.62 -2.97 -9.04
CA LYS A 807 23.28 -4.14 -8.23
C LYS A 807 22.44 -3.69 -7.04
N TYR A 808 21.34 -4.37 -6.79
CA TYR A 808 20.40 -3.97 -5.75
C TYR A 808 19.80 -5.20 -5.07
N MET A 809 19.67 -5.15 -3.75
CA MET A 809 18.92 -6.15 -3.00
C MET A 809 17.84 -5.49 -2.14
N MET A 810 16.69 -6.14 -2.02
CA MET A 810 15.62 -5.72 -1.13
C MET A 810 15.12 -6.92 -0.34
N TYR A 811 15.21 -6.83 0.98
CA TYR A 811 14.60 -7.78 1.89
C TYR A 811 13.26 -7.24 2.40
N THR A 812 12.18 -7.91 1.99
CA THR A 812 10.82 -7.63 2.47
C THR A 812 10.49 -8.53 3.65
N TYR A 813 10.14 -7.92 4.77
CA TYR A 813 9.47 -8.60 5.88
C TYR A 813 8.04 -8.07 6.02
N LYS A 814 7.07 -8.95 5.81
CA LYS A 814 5.66 -8.59 5.75
C LYS A 814 4.83 -9.46 6.67
N HIS A 815 3.87 -8.85 7.37
CA HIS A 815 2.83 -9.53 8.12
C HIS A 815 1.46 -9.04 7.64
N GLU A 816 0.65 -9.96 7.12
CA GLU A 816 -0.72 -9.71 6.65
C GLU A 816 -1.73 -10.39 7.58
N GLY A 817 -2.95 -9.87 7.65
CA GLY A 817 -4.05 -10.58 8.29
C GLY A 817 -5.42 -9.93 8.13
N GLY A 818 -6.48 -10.73 8.20
CA GLY A 818 -7.84 -10.29 7.91
C GLY A 818 -8.43 -9.28 8.92
N SER A 819 -8.02 -9.31 10.19
CA SER A 819 -8.44 -8.32 11.20
C SER A 819 -7.50 -8.25 12.39
N THR A 820 -7.43 -7.09 13.05
CA THR A 820 -6.70 -6.90 14.30
C THR A 820 -7.31 -5.78 15.14
N SER A 821 -7.31 -5.93 16.47
CA SER A 821 -7.55 -4.81 17.39
C SER A 821 -6.28 -3.98 17.53
N GLU A 822 -6.44 -2.73 17.98
CA GLU A 822 -5.34 -1.80 18.26
C GLU A 822 -4.27 -2.42 19.19
N LYS A 823 -4.69 -3.02 20.32
CA LYS A 823 -3.76 -3.68 21.27
C LYS A 823 -2.96 -4.82 20.62
N ARG A 824 -3.60 -5.62 19.74
CA ARG A 824 -2.93 -6.71 19.01
C ARG A 824 -2.04 -6.16 17.89
N LEU A 825 -2.44 -5.05 17.28
CA LEU A 825 -1.64 -4.33 16.28
C LEU A 825 -0.35 -3.82 16.92
N TRP A 826 -0.41 -3.16 18.07
CA TRP A 826 0.79 -2.70 18.78
C TRP A 826 1.76 -3.83 19.12
N LYS A 827 1.25 -4.99 19.59
CA LYS A 827 2.10 -6.19 19.81
C LYS A 827 2.83 -6.63 18.54
N LYS A 828 2.18 -6.54 17.37
CA LYS A 828 2.79 -6.86 16.08
C LYS A 828 3.81 -5.81 15.65
N LEU A 829 3.52 -4.51 15.82
CA LEU A 829 4.46 -3.42 15.53
C LEU A 829 5.73 -3.53 16.39
N LYS A 830 5.58 -3.81 17.70
CA LYS A 830 6.70 -4.12 18.61
C LYS A 830 7.57 -5.29 18.12
N ALA A 831 6.96 -6.32 17.51
CA ALA A 831 7.72 -7.44 16.96
C ALA A 831 8.58 -7.04 15.76
N PHE A 832 8.14 -6.04 14.96
CA PHE A 832 8.96 -5.45 13.91
C PHE A 832 10.13 -4.66 14.51
N ASN A 833 9.88 -3.82 15.52
CA ASN A 833 10.95 -3.09 16.21
C ASN A 833 12.01 -4.04 16.78
N LYS A 834 11.57 -5.10 17.49
CA LYS A 834 12.47 -6.12 18.06
C LYS A 834 13.28 -6.85 16.99
N LYS A 835 12.69 -7.14 15.82
CA LYS A 835 13.37 -7.83 14.74
C LYS A 835 14.54 -7.01 14.18
N PHE A 836 14.31 -5.73 13.92
CA PHE A 836 15.30 -4.85 13.30
C PHE A 836 16.17 -4.10 14.33
N LYS A 837 15.85 -4.20 15.62
CA LYS A 837 16.45 -3.47 16.75
C LYS A 837 16.38 -1.95 16.61
N ARG A 838 15.34 -1.48 15.92
CA ARG A 838 15.06 -0.07 15.65
C ARG A 838 13.63 0.26 16.01
N ASN A 839 13.39 1.50 16.44
CA ASN A 839 12.05 2.02 16.71
C ASN A 839 11.35 2.41 15.40
N LEU A 840 10.99 1.41 14.60
CA LEU A 840 10.28 1.59 13.32
C LEU A 840 8.86 2.15 13.56
N PHE A 841 8.19 1.65 14.59
CA PHE A 841 6.84 2.07 14.95
C PHE A 841 6.74 2.46 16.42
N SER A 842 5.94 3.47 16.69
CA SER A 842 5.58 3.96 18.03
C SER A 842 4.20 3.46 18.45
N LYS A 843 3.84 3.65 19.72
CA LYS A 843 2.48 3.35 20.19
C LYS A 843 1.44 4.23 19.48
N SER A 844 1.78 5.50 19.24
CA SER A 844 0.96 6.46 18.49
C SER A 844 0.60 5.96 17.09
N ASP A 845 1.51 5.25 16.40
CA ASP A 845 1.22 4.67 15.08
C ASP A 845 0.08 3.63 15.14
N SER A 846 -0.05 2.90 16.25
CA SER A 846 -1.18 1.98 16.46
C SER A 846 -2.46 2.68 16.88
N GLU A 847 -2.36 3.76 17.66
CA GLU A 847 -3.49 4.56 18.11
C GLU A 847 -4.11 5.33 16.94
N ASP A 848 -3.30 5.87 16.03
CA ASP A 848 -3.76 6.50 14.78
C ASP A 848 -4.42 5.49 13.84
N ALA A 849 -3.92 4.25 13.81
CA ALA A 849 -4.50 3.19 13.00
C ALA A 849 -5.83 2.68 13.56
N GLY A 850 -5.93 2.59 14.89
CA GLY A 850 -7.03 1.95 15.59
C GLY A 850 -7.16 0.45 15.29
N ALA A 851 -8.39 -0.06 15.29
CA ALA A 851 -8.67 -1.41 14.82
C ALA A 851 -8.62 -1.46 13.29
N MET A 852 -8.04 -2.51 12.72
CA MET A 852 -7.85 -2.64 11.28
C MET A 852 -8.39 -3.94 10.71
N LEU A 853 -8.81 -3.87 9.45
CA LEU A 853 -9.24 -4.97 8.60
C LEU A 853 -8.26 -5.13 7.43
N THR A 854 -7.96 -6.37 7.07
CA THR A 854 -6.99 -6.72 6.02
C THR A 854 -5.68 -5.95 6.19
N TYR A 855 -5.11 -5.92 7.38
CA TYR A 855 -3.92 -5.13 7.64
C TYR A 855 -2.68 -5.76 7.01
N LYS A 856 -1.74 -4.92 6.60
CA LYS A 856 -0.42 -5.27 6.08
C LYS A 856 0.62 -4.40 6.77
N ILE A 857 1.42 -5.02 7.65
CA ILE A 857 2.63 -4.40 8.23
C ILE A 857 3.81 -4.86 7.38
N GLN A 858 4.62 -3.92 6.89
CA GLN A 858 5.74 -4.21 6.01
C GLN A 858 6.97 -3.42 6.43
N ALA A 859 8.14 -4.06 6.39
CA ALA A 859 9.43 -3.40 6.48
C ALA A 859 10.33 -3.88 5.34
N ASN A 860 10.92 -2.94 4.64
CA ASN A 860 11.82 -3.18 3.51
C ASN A 860 13.22 -2.73 3.90
N LEU A 861 14.18 -3.65 3.79
CA LEU A 861 15.60 -3.34 3.95
C LEU A 861 16.27 -3.39 2.57
N HIS A 862 16.69 -2.22 2.13
CA HIS A 862 17.31 -1.96 0.84
C HIS A 862 18.83 -2.01 1.00
N PHE A 863 19.51 -2.67 0.06
CA PHE A 863 20.96 -2.68 -0.09
C PHE A 863 21.29 -2.16 -1.48
N TYR A 864 22.00 -1.05 -1.53
CA TYR A 864 22.42 -0.42 -2.77
C TYR A 864 23.73 -1.03 -3.28
N GLU A 865 24.17 -0.61 -4.47
CA GLU A 865 25.24 -1.27 -5.23
C GLU A 865 26.51 -1.55 -4.42
N LYS A 866 27.06 -0.52 -3.76
CA LYS A 866 28.26 -0.67 -2.91
C LYS A 866 28.06 -1.67 -1.77
N ALA A 867 26.87 -1.71 -1.17
CA ALA A 867 26.55 -2.67 -0.12
C ALA A 867 26.50 -4.10 -0.68
N VAL A 868 25.86 -4.31 -1.83
CA VAL A 868 25.78 -5.62 -2.48
C VAL A 868 27.17 -6.12 -2.88
N GLU A 869 28.01 -5.26 -3.45
CA GLU A 869 29.39 -5.59 -3.82
C GLU A 869 30.24 -5.96 -2.60
N LYS A 870 30.16 -5.16 -1.52
CA LYS A 870 30.84 -5.47 -0.27
C LYS A 870 30.40 -6.82 0.29
N MET A 871 29.10 -7.11 0.30
CA MET A 871 28.56 -8.39 0.76
C MET A 871 29.08 -9.58 -0.05
N LEU A 872 29.22 -9.45 -1.38
CA LEU A 872 29.71 -10.53 -2.25
C LEU A 872 31.21 -10.77 -2.12
N ASN A 873 31.96 -9.81 -1.58
CA ASN A 873 33.43 -9.81 -1.54
C ASN A 873 34.04 -9.82 -0.13
N LEU A 874 33.27 -10.13 0.93
CA LEU A 874 33.81 -10.19 2.29
C LEU A 874 35.04 -11.12 2.40
N ASN A 875 36.00 -10.83 3.25
CA ASN A 875 37.10 -11.76 3.54
C ASN A 875 36.78 -12.63 4.77
N ASP A 876 37.70 -13.53 5.14
CA ASP A 876 37.48 -14.48 6.24
C ASP A 876 37.57 -13.80 7.62
N ASP A 877 38.41 -12.77 7.76
CA ASP A 877 38.55 -11.99 9.00
C ASP A 877 37.32 -11.12 9.26
N GLU A 878 36.76 -10.50 8.23
CA GLU A 878 35.50 -9.76 8.27
C GLU A 878 34.35 -10.67 8.71
N PHE A 879 34.31 -11.93 8.24
CA PHE A 879 33.33 -12.90 8.73
C PHE A 879 33.52 -13.24 10.21
N LYS A 880 34.76 -13.37 10.69
CA LYS A 880 35.05 -13.64 12.10
C LYS A 880 34.61 -12.46 12.97
N ALA A 881 34.95 -11.23 12.58
CA ALA A 881 34.53 -10.00 13.25
C ALA A 881 33.00 -9.85 13.26
N LEU A 882 32.36 -10.15 12.13
CA LEU A 882 30.90 -10.14 12.00
C LEU A 882 30.25 -11.18 12.90
N GLY A 883 30.79 -12.39 12.98
CA GLY A 883 30.32 -13.46 13.87
C GLY A 883 30.30 -13.05 15.34
N MET A 884 31.36 -12.38 15.80
CA MET A 884 31.45 -11.84 17.17
C MET A 884 30.38 -10.77 17.43
N LYS A 885 30.19 -9.82 16.49
CA LYS A 885 29.13 -8.80 16.59
C LYS A 885 27.73 -9.45 16.62
N VAL A 886 27.47 -10.43 15.77
CA VAL A 886 26.18 -11.14 15.70
C VAL A 886 25.88 -11.85 17.03
N ALA A 887 26.82 -12.64 17.56
CA ALA A 887 26.65 -13.36 18.83
C ALA A 887 26.34 -12.40 20.00
N LYS A 888 27.13 -11.32 20.12
CA LYS A 888 26.91 -10.26 21.12
C LYS A 888 25.50 -9.67 21.00
N SER A 889 25.06 -9.43 19.77
CA SER A 889 23.73 -8.86 19.51
C SER A 889 22.59 -9.76 20.02
N TYR A 890 22.77 -11.07 20.05
CA TYR A 890 21.77 -12.02 20.56
C TYR A 890 21.98 -12.38 22.03
N ASN A 891 22.80 -11.61 22.76
CA ASN A 891 23.19 -11.90 24.16
C ASN A 891 23.77 -13.31 24.32
N ARG A 892 24.52 -13.78 23.32
CA ARG A 892 25.23 -15.07 23.36
C ARG A 892 26.73 -14.82 23.36
N SER A 893 27.46 -15.64 24.11
CA SER A 893 28.91 -15.65 24.04
C SER A 893 29.36 -16.62 22.95
N TYR A 894 30.17 -16.10 22.01
CA TYR A 894 30.79 -16.90 20.95
C TYR A 894 31.59 -18.09 21.52
N ALA A 895 32.32 -17.86 22.63
CA ALA A 895 33.10 -18.88 23.31
C ALA A 895 32.24 -19.93 24.03
N ARG A 896 31.16 -19.54 24.73
CA ARG A 896 30.25 -20.50 25.39
C ARG A 896 29.53 -21.39 24.38
N CYS A 897 29.21 -20.87 23.19
CA CYS A 897 28.63 -21.67 22.13
C CYS A 897 29.61 -22.71 21.55
N GLN A 898 30.93 -22.50 21.61
CA GLN A 898 31.93 -23.47 21.13
C GLN A 898 32.18 -24.63 22.10
N HIS A 899 32.01 -24.44 23.41
CA HIS A 899 32.22 -25.50 24.42
C HIS A 899 31.11 -26.56 24.47
N ASP A 900 29.90 -26.24 24.02
CA ASP A 900 28.76 -27.18 23.89
C ASP A 900 28.83 -28.04 22.60
N SER A 901 30.01 -28.21 22.01
CA SER A 901 30.23 -28.83 20.70
C SER A 901 29.97 -30.34 20.62
N ASN A 902 29.66 -31.00 21.73
CA ASN A 902 29.27 -32.41 21.75
C ASN A 902 27.84 -32.70 21.25
N SER A 903 27.04 -31.69 20.87
CA SER A 903 25.72 -31.92 20.26
C SER A 903 25.77 -31.74 18.73
N SER A 904 25.75 -32.84 17.99
CA SER A 904 25.59 -32.91 16.52
C SER A 904 24.22 -32.41 15.99
N SER A 905 23.43 -31.70 16.79
CA SER A 905 22.00 -31.42 16.55
C SER A 905 21.63 -29.94 16.36
N ARG A 906 22.60 -29.01 16.31
CA ARG A 906 22.27 -27.58 16.15
C ARG A 906 21.75 -27.28 14.75
N THR A 907 20.65 -26.54 14.69
CA THR A 907 20.12 -26.00 13.43
C THR A 907 20.98 -24.84 12.94
N ILE A 908 21.00 -24.62 11.61
CA ILE A 908 21.71 -23.47 10.98
C ILE A 908 21.35 -22.12 11.64
N SER A 909 20.11 -21.98 12.12
CA SER A 909 19.69 -20.74 12.79
C SER A 909 20.41 -20.57 14.14
N GLN A 910 20.53 -21.65 14.92
CA GLN A 910 21.20 -21.64 16.22
C GLN A 910 22.70 -21.38 16.07
N GLU A 911 23.34 -21.96 15.06
CA GLU A 911 24.75 -21.70 14.71
C GLU A 911 24.98 -20.21 14.43
N ILE A 912 24.16 -19.61 13.55
CA ILE A 912 24.28 -18.19 13.20
C ILE A 912 24.03 -17.29 14.42
N TYR A 913 23.04 -17.61 15.27
CA TYR A 913 22.82 -16.86 16.51
C TYR A 913 24.01 -16.96 17.49
N CYS A 914 24.78 -18.04 17.43
CA CYS A 914 26.02 -18.22 18.17
C CYS A 914 27.23 -17.54 17.50
N GLY A 915 27.05 -16.88 16.36
CA GLY A 915 28.11 -16.21 15.61
C GLY A 915 28.87 -17.10 14.64
N ASP A 916 28.49 -18.38 14.48
CA ASP A 916 29.06 -19.24 13.44
C ASP A 916 28.41 -18.93 12.09
N LEU A 917 29.19 -18.26 11.22
CA LEU A 917 28.76 -17.86 9.88
C LEU A 917 29.25 -18.81 8.78
N SER A 918 29.72 -20.02 9.13
CA SER A 918 30.25 -21.01 8.18
C SER A 918 29.26 -21.38 7.08
N TYR A 919 27.97 -21.49 7.41
CA TYR A 919 26.92 -21.73 6.41
C TYR A 919 26.86 -20.60 5.38
N ILE A 920 26.86 -19.34 5.84
CA ILE A 920 26.79 -18.15 4.98
C ILE A 920 28.05 -18.05 4.10
N LYS A 921 29.23 -18.29 4.68
CA LYS A 921 30.52 -18.35 3.98
C LYS A 921 30.54 -19.40 2.88
N ARG A 922 30.08 -20.63 3.17
CA ARG A 922 29.96 -21.73 2.18
C ARG A 922 28.96 -21.39 1.07
N LEU A 923 27.86 -20.72 1.42
CA LEU A 923 26.86 -20.29 0.44
C LEU A 923 27.47 -19.28 -0.55
N ARG A 924 28.22 -18.28 -0.07
CA ARG A 924 28.93 -17.33 -0.94
C ARG A 924 29.90 -18.02 -1.90
N ARG A 925 30.76 -18.89 -1.36
CA ARG A 925 31.72 -19.68 -2.16
C ARG A 925 31.00 -20.49 -3.24
N SER A 926 29.83 -21.05 -2.91
CA SER A 926 28.99 -21.77 -3.87
C SER A 926 28.44 -20.86 -4.97
N CYS A 927 27.97 -19.66 -4.62
CA CYS A 927 27.47 -18.70 -5.61
C CYS A 927 28.58 -18.27 -6.58
N GLN A 928 29.77 -17.92 -6.07
CA GLN A 928 30.94 -17.58 -6.88
C GLN A 928 31.37 -18.74 -7.77
N LYS A 929 31.39 -19.97 -7.25
CA LYS A 929 31.67 -21.18 -8.04
C LYS A 929 30.68 -21.36 -9.19
N TYR A 930 29.40 -21.02 -9.01
CA TYR A 930 28.42 -21.09 -10.10
C TYR A 930 28.65 -20.04 -11.18
N TYR A 931 29.06 -18.83 -10.83
CA TYR A 931 29.48 -17.83 -11.83
C TYR A 931 30.72 -18.29 -12.60
N LYS A 932 31.76 -18.78 -11.91
CA LYS A 932 32.98 -19.31 -12.54
C LYS A 932 32.72 -20.49 -13.48
N LYS A 933 31.72 -21.32 -13.17
CA LYS A 933 31.30 -22.47 -14.01
C LYS A 933 30.21 -22.11 -15.03
N GLU A 934 29.91 -20.83 -15.22
CA GLU A 934 28.86 -20.33 -16.13
C GLU A 934 27.45 -20.89 -15.89
N LYS A 935 27.17 -21.38 -14.68
CA LYS A 935 25.84 -21.86 -14.27
C LYS A 935 24.96 -20.69 -13.82
N LEU A 936 24.75 -19.70 -14.69
CA LEU A 936 24.19 -18.37 -14.37
C LEU A 936 22.82 -18.45 -13.67
N THR A 937 21.91 -19.32 -14.13
CA THR A 937 20.60 -19.51 -13.47
C THR A 937 20.75 -19.93 -12.00
N LYS A 938 21.69 -20.83 -11.69
CA LYS A 938 21.97 -21.27 -10.32
C LYS A 938 22.69 -20.19 -9.53
N ALA A 939 23.58 -19.44 -10.18
CA ALA A 939 24.33 -18.35 -9.58
C ALA A 939 23.39 -17.23 -9.10
N HIS A 940 22.51 -16.72 -9.96
CA HIS A 940 21.54 -15.67 -9.63
C HIS A 940 20.63 -16.06 -8.46
N LYS A 941 20.03 -17.26 -8.53
CA LYS A 941 19.20 -17.79 -7.43
C LYS A 941 19.98 -17.96 -6.12
N CYS A 942 21.28 -18.26 -6.20
CA CYS A 942 22.15 -18.38 -5.04
C CYS A 942 22.40 -17.02 -4.37
N VAL A 943 22.57 -15.95 -5.15
CA VAL A 943 22.81 -14.59 -4.66
C VAL A 943 21.62 -14.06 -3.85
N ALA A 944 20.38 -14.21 -4.33
CA ALA A 944 19.19 -13.85 -3.53
C ALA A 944 19.09 -14.69 -2.24
N LYS A 945 19.40 -16.00 -2.31
CA LYS A 945 19.46 -16.85 -1.12
C LYS A 945 20.51 -16.34 -0.13
N TYR A 946 21.71 -15.98 -0.60
CA TYR A 946 22.78 -15.44 0.22
C TYR A 946 22.36 -14.16 0.95
N GLY A 947 21.84 -13.17 0.21
CA GLY A 947 21.33 -11.94 0.81
C GLY A 947 20.23 -12.19 1.85
N SER A 948 19.35 -13.18 1.62
CA SER A 948 18.27 -13.49 2.56
C SER A 948 18.76 -13.90 3.95
N TYR A 949 19.93 -14.55 4.05
CA TYR A 949 20.50 -14.94 5.34
C TYR A 949 21.10 -13.74 6.06
N PHE A 950 21.79 -12.82 5.36
CA PHE A 950 22.26 -11.57 5.94
C PHE A 950 21.12 -10.78 6.56
N ALA A 951 20.10 -10.45 5.77
CA ALA A 951 18.99 -9.62 6.22
C ALA A 951 18.08 -10.29 7.27
N LYS A 952 18.06 -11.63 7.33
CA LYS A 952 17.25 -12.37 8.32
C LYS A 952 17.89 -12.40 9.71
N TYR A 953 19.22 -12.52 9.78
CA TYR A 953 19.92 -12.81 11.04
C TYR A 953 20.74 -11.64 11.58
N MET A 954 21.09 -10.65 10.77
CA MET A 954 21.85 -9.48 11.20
C MET A 954 20.91 -8.32 11.52
N SER A 955 21.21 -7.55 12.58
CA SER A 955 20.44 -6.35 12.89
C SER A 955 20.82 -5.20 11.96
N PHE A 956 19.99 -4.16 11.91
CA PHE A 956 20.26 -3.01 11.05
C PHE A 956 21.58 -2.31 11.42
N GLU A 957 21.91 -2.22 12.71
CA GLU A 957 23.16 -1.62 13.21
C GLU A 957 24.37 -2.36 12.65
N ILE A 958 24.38 -3.69 12.77
CA ILE A 958 25.50 -4.52 12.29
C ILE A 958 25.67 -4.37 10.78
N LEU A 959 24.57 -4.34 10.04
CA LEU A 959 24.61 -4.14 8.59
C LEU A 959 25.06 -2.73 8.23
N SER A 960 24.64 -1.72 8.98
CA SER A 960 25.05 -0.32 8.79
C SER A 960 26.54 -0.13 9.02
N ASP A 961 27.09 -0.73 10.09
CA ASP A 961 28.53 -0.72 10.38
C ASP A 961 29.34 -1.39 9.27
N LEU A 962 28.85 -2.53 8.76
CA LEU A 962 29.56 -3.35 7.78
C LEU A 962 29.52 -2.76 6.37
N LEU A 963 28.37 -2.20 5.98
CA LEU A 963 28.07 -1.82 4.59
C LEU A 963 28.06 -0.30 4.39
N GLY A 964 28.07 0.47 5.48
CA GLY A 964 27.94 1.93 5.50
C GLY A 964 26.47 2.36 5.52
N SER A 965 26.12 3.30 6.42
CA SER A 965 24.76 3.85 6.59
C SER A 965 24.21 4.53 5.32
N LYS A 966 25.10 5.01 4.45
CA LYS A 966 24.76 5.59 3.15
C LYS A 966 24.43 4.53 2.09
N ASN A 967 24.67 3.23 2.30
CA ASN A 967 24.45 2.20 1.28
C ASN A 967 23.33 1.22 1.63
N ILE A 968 22.64 1.45 2.75
CA ILE A 968 21.47 0.70 3.17
C ILE A 968 20.36 1.64 3.60
N TYR A 969 19.11 1.21 3.42
CA TYR A 969 17.95 1.96 3.84
C TYR A 969 16.88 1.01 4.38
N LEU A 970 16.34 1.30 5.57
CA LEU A 970 15.30 0.52 6.20
C LEU A 970 14.05 1.39 6.32
N GLU A 971 12.98 1.00 5.66
CA GLU A 971 11.69 1.67 5.76
C GLU A 971 10.59 0.74 6.27
N SER A 972 9.52 1.34 6.77
CA SER A 972 8.40 0.60 7.34
C SER A 972 7.06 1.27 7.04
N SER A 973 6.03 0.45 6.84
CA SER A 973 4.66 0.91 6.57
C SER A 973 3.61 -0.01 7.17
N LEU A 974 2.46 0.58 7.48
CA LEU A 974 1.24 -0.06 7.93
C LEU A 974 0.09 0.36 7.01
N ASN A 975 -0.48 -0.60 6.30
CA ASN A 975 -1.61 -0.41 5.39
C ASN A 975 -2.79 -1.28 5.81
N GLY A 976 -4.00 -0.94 5.36
CA GLY A 976 -5.24 -1.68 5.62
C GLY A 976 -6.41 -0.73 5.86
N PHE A 977 -7.61 -1.28 6.01
CA PHE A 977 -8.79 -0.47 6.32
C PHE A 977 -8.90 -0.24 7.82
N ARG A 978 -9.07 1.02 8.22
CA ARG A 978 -9.35 1.36 9.61
C ARG A 978 -10.85 1.19 9.86
N LYS A 979 -11.20 0.52 10.96
CA LYS A 979 -12.59 0.28 11.34
C LYS A 979 -13.14 1.51 12.06
N ARG A 980 -14.31 2.00 11.63
CA ARG A 980 -15.00 3.17 12.23
C ARG A 980 -14.07 4.38 12.37
N HIS A 981 -13.45 4.78 11.26
CA HIS A 981 -12.46 5.85 11.23
C HIS A 981 -12.75 6.78 10.03
N GLU A 982 -12.40 8.06 10.11
CA GLU A 982 -12.61 9.01 9.01
C GLU A 982 -11.77 8.67 7.77
N PHE A 983 -10.47 8.39 7.98
CA PHE A 983 -9.64 7.70 7.00
C PHE A 983 -10.00 6.22 6.91
N LEU A 984 -10.67 5.81 5.82
CA LEU A 984 -10.83 4.39 5.49
C LEU A 984 -9.48 3.76 5.13
N TYR A 985 -8.75 4.39 4.21
CA TYR A 985 -7.49 3.87 3.69
C TYR A 985 -6.47 5.00 3.57
N ARG A 986 -5.49 5.02 4.48
CA ARG A 986 -4.30 5.89 4.42
C ARG A 986 -3.12 5.15 5.04
N PRO A 987 -2.07 4.81 4.26
CA PRO A 987 -0.84 4.24 4.78
C PRO A 987 -0.26 5.05 5.95
N ILE A 988 0.16 4.37 7.00
CA ILE A 988 0.98 4.95 8.07
C ILE A 988 2.42 4.53 7.80
N TYR A 989 3.26 5.50 7.52
CA TYR A 989 4.70 5.28 7.37
C TYR A 989 5.37 5.40 8.73
N GLY A 990 6.07 4.35 9.14
CA GLY A 990 6.89 4.38 10.35
C GLY A 990 8.16 5.18 10.14
N ASN A 991 9.04 5.16 11.14
CA ASN A 991 10.38 5.73 11.01
C ASN A 991 11.20 4.91 9.99
N SER A 992 12.09 5.58 9.27
CA SER A 992 13.10 4.95 8.42
C SER A 992 14.52 5.28 8.86
N PHE A 993 15.47 4.41 8.51
CA PHE A 993 16.86 4.49 8.95
C PHE A 993 17.82 4.26 7.78
N GLY A 994 18.99 4.88 7.82
CA GLY A 994 19.92 4.92 6.68
C GLY A 994 19.56 6.02 5.69
N ARG A 995 20.16 5.98 4.49
CA ARG A 995 19.87 6.95 3.42
C ARG A 995 19.50 6.26 2.13
N GLN A 996 18.55 6.84 1.41
CA GLN A 996 18.30 6.51 0.02
C GLN A 996 19.50 6.99 -0.80
N ASN A 997 20.30 6.06 -1.30
CA ASN A 997 21.51 6.38 -2.06
C ASN A 997 21.57 5.54 -3.32
N GLY A 998 21.66 6.19 -4.47
CA GLY A 998 21.68 5.55 -5.76
C GLY A 998 20.55 6.05 -6.63
N GLN A 999 20.81 6.08 -7.93
CA GLN A 999 19.84 6.49 -8.96
C GLN A 999 18.52 5.69 -8.89
N PHE A 1000 18.56 4.48 -8.31
CA PHE A 1000 17.45 3.53 -8.28
C PHE A 1000 16.98 3.22 -6.85
N VAL A 1001 16.24 4.15 -6.23
CA VAL A 1001 15.79 4.07 -4.82
C VAL A 1001 15.12 2.74 -4.45
N ASP A 1002 14.23 2.24 -5.32
CA ASP A 1002 13.46 0.99 -5.12
C ASP A 1002 13.99 -0.19 -5.97
N GLY A 1003 15.15 0.00 -6.61
CA GLY A 1003 15.76 -0.93 -7.55
C GLY A 1003 15.58 -0.53 -9.01
N PRO A 1004 16.45 -1.04 -9.91
CA PRO A 1004 16.47 -0.64 -11.31
C PRO A 1004 15.19 -1.01 -12.06
N ILE A 1005 14.52 -2.12 -11.69
CA ILE A 1005 13.27 -2.55 -12.35
C ILE A 1005 12.09 -1.69 -11.91
N ASP A 1006 12.00 -1.31 -10.64
CA ASP A 1006 10.92 -0.42 -10.19
C ASP A 1006 11.07 0.99 -10.79
N SER A 1007 12.30 1.43 -11.01
CA SER A 1007 12.60 2.73 -11.61
C SER A 1007 12.16 2.79 -13.07
N ILE A 1008 12.50 1.78 -13.89
CA ILE A 1008 12.02 1.70 -15.27
C ILE A 1008 10.50 1.51 -15.33
N ARG A 1009 9.91 0.75 -14.39
CA ARG A 1009 8.45 0.63 -14.27
C ARG A 1009 7.77 1.97 -14.03
N LYS A 1010 8.26 2.77 -13.08
CA LYS A 1010 7.73 4.10 -12.77
C LYS A 1010 7.88 5.06 -13.96
N PHE A 1011 9.03 5.04 -14.62
CA PHE A 1011 9.27 5.80 -15.85
C PHE A 1011 8.27 5.46 -16.94
N LEU A 1012 8.01 4.17 -17.17
CA LEU A 1012 7.05 3.68 -18.16
C LEU A 1012 5.58 3.87 -17.75
N GLY A 1013 5.28 4.13 -16.47
CA GLY A 1013 3.92 4.11 -15.95
C GLY A 1013 3.25 2.72 -15.94
N VAL A 1014 4.01 1.64 -16.13
CA VAL A 1014 3.46 0.27 -16.22
C VAL A 1014 3.05 -0.26 -14.84
N MET A 1015 1.95 -1.02 -14.80
CA MET A 1015 1.47 -1.66 -13.57
C MET A 1015 2.50 -2.67 -13.03
N LYS A 1016 2.64 -2.76 -11.71
CA LYS A 1016 3.63 -3.67 -11.11
C LYS A 1016 3.29 -5.14 -11.38
N GLY A 1017 1.99 -5.46 -11.32
CA GLY A 1017 1.51 -6.79 -11.65
C GLY A 1017 1.89 -7.26 -13.06
N GLU A 1018 1.94 -6.33 -14.03
CA GLU A 1018 2.28 -6.63 -15.43
C GLU A 1018 3.77 -6.90 -15.61
N ILE A 1019 4.65 -5.97 -15.22
CA ILE A 1019 6.10 -6.13 -15.40
C ILE A 1019 6.66 -7.37 -14.65
N GLU A 1020 6.06 -7.73 -13.52
CA GLU A 1020 6.48 -8.92 -12.75
C GLU A 1020 5.89 -10.23 -13.31
N GLY A 1021 4.88 -10.16 -14.20
CA GLY A 1021 4.13 -11.32 -14.70
C GLY A 1021 3.27 -11.98 -13.62
N SER A 1022 2.66 -11.18 -12.74
CA SER A 1022 1.95 -11.64 -11.53
C SER A 1022 0.69 -12.47 -11.80
N TRP A 1023 0.10 -12.35 -12.99
CA TRP A 1023 -1.02 -13.16 -13.45
C TRP A 1023 -0.58 -14.54 -13.97
N TYR A 1024 0.71 -14.72 -14.25
CA TYR A 1024 1.28 -15.95 -14.81
C TYR A 1024 2.14 -16.74 -13.82
N ARG A 1025 2.73 -16.05 -12.86
CA ARG A 1025 3.74 -16.59 -11.94
C ARG A 1025 3.19 -16.73 -10.52
N GLU A 1026 3.79 -17.62 -9.74
CA GLU A 1026 3.38 -17.87 -8.36
C GLU A 1026 3.59 -16.64 -7.46
N ARG A 1027 2.70 -16.36 -6.50
CA ARG A 1027 2.83 -15.21 -5.57
C ARG A 1027 2.95 -15.64 -4.10
N LEU A 1028 3.70 -14.85 -3.33
CA LEU A 1028 3.98 -15.04 -1.90
C LEU A 1028 3.42 -13.92 -1.01
#